data_AF-A0AAN8Q5L0-F1
#
_entry.id   AF-A0AAN8Q5L0-F1
#
_cell.length_a   1.000
_cell.length_b   1.000
_cell.length_c   1.000
_cell.angle_alpha   90.00
_cell.angle_beta   90.00
_cell.angle_gamma   90.00
#
_symmetry.space_group_name_H-M   'P 1'
#
loop_
_entity.id
_entity.type
_entity.pdbx_description
1 polymer ?
#
loop_
_entity_poly.entity_id
_entity_poly.type
_entity_poly.pdbx_seq_one_letter_code
_entity_poly.pdbx_strand_id
1 'polypeptide(L)'
;MIDVEHVLHLAHGNRQVSPQSKAKKRDQLLNAQKELESQLKKEEDALFEKMTKERNENSKEISEEINREWEQRLKELTEKFERETDKKKKKLKDSDRKLMTIQFENEKKSLENTMTMKRDKKKKTMTLRLREKGQRATSEMVKKQSTQMLKLLATKQEELKQEIVKELEKETELAQKDPVFYATLGKKNGLDIVGGLKDGDPIEALQDAIEVLQKPAVIEPPAPHPPSCRKKDLYDNISIFDDIDEQVIRVAETEQETHTELTQQLTENLITDLEKARAIYRWITVKDLNVMEFDESLVTDTPMGLLRGIKYGTETYHVLFMRLCSYAGLHCVEIKGHSKSVGYEPGMKITPETFQNTWNCVLIDGDWRLIQCNWGARHLVMNKDKERDKVKRRDQIRYQYDEHYFLTDPDEFIQEFWPHDPKWQLLDCPLTLEDFEALPFVRSVFFHYGMQFDQHKSAVLETGEKGGIKISLRIPEHYENDLVFFYQLRFADKERRNDLTYRGANLERFVFQAMVDNQVTFSIHVPTVAEYFFEVFANKIDETNRCIEDNNSNLAPFRLKCACKFKVTCSSLVGKMHALPNCAAGEWGPKKAFRHFGLMPILPTSPNGVEKPEHLEIIKAGMLTVEDKFVIRFQIPRPLQFVAKLRMNQVEDYVLEPFIHLTAEGQVLTVSASLPQPGQYGIDLYARPKGATEGSTLSHACKYLINCVKVSSPRDIPKISPNLSNRSKWGPTAHFEDLGLKLLTHKEAKMRITDTTKICIEIYVPEHVYLSYQFNREPDEDYREYCTMKREDGNVKLNVNFVKSGNYMLSLYGRRSGSDDKSLPNIYNYLIQYTHPSGDTNGSVPSKSSSIFKKSIFSKKSSGSFDKYSDKGSDKGSDKS
;
A
#
# COMPACT_ATOMS: atom_id res chain seq x y z
N MET A 1 10.61 2.03 35.43
CA MET A 1 11.47 2.84 36.33
C MET A 1 10.58 3.53 37.36
N ILE A 2 11.05 3.82 38.58
CA ILE A 2 10.19 4.44 39.61
C ILE A 2 10.16 5.97 39.40
N ASP A 3 9.25 6.50 38.59
CA ASP A 3 9.09 7.97 38.44
C ASP A 3 8.82 8.69 39.78
N VAL A 4 9.02 10.00 39.85
CA VAL A 4 8.64 10.86 40.98
C VAL A 4 7.20 10.62 41.43
N GLU A 5 6.24 10.42 40.53
CA GLU A 5 4.88 10.02 40.91
C GLU A 5 4.83 8.66 41.58
N HIS A 6 5.57 7.69 41.06
CA HIS A 6 5.68 6.35 41.62
C HIS A 6 6.39 6.40 42.99
N VAL A 7 7.45 7.22 43.15
CA VAL A 7 8.12 7.47 44.44
C VAL A 7 7.13 8.09 45.44
N LEU A 8 6.36 9.09 45.02
CA LEU A 8 5.32 9.74 45.85
C LEU A 8 4.13 8.82 46.15
N HIS A 9 3.88 7.82 45.30
CA HIS A 9 2.84 6.80 45.48
C HIS A 9 3.31 5.69 46.44
N LEU A 10 4.51 5.15 46.24
CA LEU A 10 5.13 4.13 47.10
C LEU A 10 5.34 4.65 48.51
N ALA A 11 5.82 5.89 48.64
CA ALA A 11 6.10 6.48 49.94
C ALA A 11 4.84 6.62 50.81
N HIS A 12 3.66 6.79 50.22
CA HIS A 12 2.50 7.38 50.93
C HIS A 12 1.17 6.66 50.64
N GLY A 13 1.21 5.36 50.30
CA GLY A 13 0.01 4.55 50.07
C GLY A 13 -1.08 4.80 51.12
N ASN A 14 -2.22 5.36 50.68
CA ASN A 14 -3.39 5.78 51.49
C ASN A 14 -3.12 6.59 52.78
N ARG A 15 -1.90 7.07 53.05
CA ARG A 15 -1.59 7.88 54.24
C ARG A 15 -1.66 9.38 53.90
N GLN A 16 -2.39 10.11 54.74
CA GLN A 16 -2.67 11.54 54.63
C GLN A 16 -1.39 12.39 54.74
N VAL A 17 -0.63 12.50 53.65
CA VAL A 17 0.25 13.67 53.45
C VAL A 17 -0.59 14.76 52.80
N SER A 18 -0.47 15.98 53.32
CA SER A 18 -1.16 17.16 52.79
C SER A 18 -0.94 17.27 51.26
N PRO A 19 -2.02 17.34 50.45
CA PRO A 19 -1.94 17.57 49.00
C PRO A 19 -1.02 18.73 48.60
N GLN A 20 -0.86 19.72 49.49
CA GLN A 20 -0.01 20.90 49.27
C GLN A 20 1.49 20.58 49.23
N SER A 21 1.97 19.57 49.97
CA SER A 21 3.39 19.17 49.97
C SER A 21 3.76 18.49 48.64
N LYS A 22 2.90 17.59 48.15
CA LYS A 22 3.08 16.91 46.86
C LYS A 22 3.09 17.90 45.69
N ALA A 23 2.15 18.83 45.67
CA ALA A 23 2.07 19.87 44.64
C ALA A 23 3.35 20.73 44.60
N LYS A 24 3.86 21.15 45.77
CA LYS A 24 5.08 21.97 45.86
C LYS A 24 6.32 21.26 45.31
N LYS A 25 6.50 19.96 45.58
CA LYS A 25 7.65 19.19 45.07
C LYS A 25 7.55 18.97 43.56
N ARG A 26 6.34 18.72 43.05
CA ARG A 26 6.06 18.65 41.60
C ARG A 26 6.41 19.96 40.90
N ASP A 27 6.03 21.10 41.48
CA ASP A 27 6.35 22.42 40.95
C ASP A 27 7.87 22.69 40.92
N GLN A 28 8.61 22.23 41.93
CA GLN A 28 10.07 22.37 41.96
C GLN A 28 10.76 21.59 40.84
N LEU A 29 10.34 20.34 40.60
CA LEU A 29 10.84 19.54 39.48
C LEU A 29 10.53 20.20 38.14
N LEU A 30 9.28 20.64 37.98
CA LEU A 30 8.81 21.30 36.77
C LEU A 30 9.59 22.59 36.47
N ASN A 31 9.85 23.40 37.50
CA ASN A 31 10.64 24.62 37.35
C ASN A 31 12.10 24.32 36.96
N ALA A 32 12.71 23.28 37.53
CA ALA A 32 14.05 22.86 37.16
C ALA A 32 14.12 22.37 35.70
N GLN A 33 13.12 21.61 35.23
CA GLN A 33 13.00 21.21 33.83
C GLN A 33 12.89 22.43 32.90
N LYS A 34 12.00 23.38 33.23
CA LYS A 34 11.81 24.63 32.45
C LYS A 34 13.08 25.47 32.37
N GLU A 35 13.85 25.55 33.46
CA GLU A 35 15.11 26.28 33.48
C GLU A 35 16.15 25.62 32.56
N LEU A 36 16.27 24.29 32.63
CA LEU A 36 17.17 23.56 31.73
C LEU A 36 16.71 23.70 30.27
N GLU A 37 15.43 23.50 29.98
CA GLU A 37 14.86 23.68 28.63
C GLU A 37 15.17 25.07 28.06
N SER A 38 15.06 26.13 28.86
CA SER A 38 15.42 27.50 28.46
C SER A 38 16.91 27.65 28.08
N GLN A 39 17.81 26.94 28.78
CA GLN A 39 19.24 26.91 28.43
C GLN A 39 19.47 26.12 27.15
N LEU A 40 18.82 24.96 27.01
CA LEU A 40 18.92 24.11 25.84
C LEU A 40 18.43 24.84 24.59
N LYS A 41 17.32 25.57 24.69
CA LYS A 41 16.76 26.42 23.63
C LYS A 41 17.77 27.40 23.04
N LYS A 42 18.60 28.05 23.88
CA LYS A 42 19.66 28.95 23.41
C LYS A 42 20.72 28.21 22.57
N GLU A 43 21.03 26.96 22.89
CA GLU A 43 21.93 26.13 22.08
C GLU A 43 21.29 25.80 20.71
N GLU A 44 19.98 25.54 20.68
CA GLU A 44 19.23 25.27 19.43
C GLU A 44 19.20 26.49 18.52
N ASP A 45 18.85 27.66 19.06
CA ASP A 45 18.79 28.92 18.34
C ASP A 45 20.14 29.23 17.67
N ALA A 46 21.24 29.07 18.40
CA ALA A 46 22.59 29.27 17.88
C ALA A 46 22.93 28.29 16.73
N LEU A 47 22.47 27.04 16.81
CA LEU A 47 22.65 26.06 15.74
C LEU A 47 21.83 26.43 14.50
N PHE A 48 20.56 26.83 14.68
CA PHE A 48 19.69 27.27 13.59
C PHE A 48 20.20 28.53 12.89
N GLU A 49 20.68 29.51 13.63
CA GLU A 49 21.32 30.71 13.08
C GLU A 49 22.54 30.35 12.22
N LYS A 50 23.40 29.47 12.74
CA LYS A 50 24.57 28.97 12.00
C LYS A 50 24.19 28.26 10.70
N MET A 51 23.18 27.39 10.74
CA MET A 51 22.68 26.68 9.56
C MET A 51 22.06 27.63 8.53
N THR A 52 21.33 28.64 8.99
CA THR A 52 20.70 29.66 8.12
C THR A 52 21.75 30.51 7.43
N LYS A 53 22.78 30.94 8.17
CA LYS A 53 23.93 31.66 7.63
C LYS A 53 24.67 30.85 6.56
N GLU A 54 24.98 29.58 6.86
CA GLU A 54 25.64 28.67 5.91
C GLU A 54 24.80 28.44 4.64
N ARG A 55 23.47 28.32 4.77
CA ARG A 55 22.56 28.21 3.61
C ARG A 55 22.59 29.47 2.74
N ASN A 56 22.58 30.64 3.35
CA ASN A 56 22.60 31.92 2.64
C ASN A 56 23.93 32.15 1.92
N GLU A 57 25.06 31.84 2.56
CA GLU A 57 26.41 31.95 1.98
C GLU A 57 26.56 31.02 0.77
N ASN A 58 26.26 29.73 0.91
CA ASN A 58 26.31 28.78 -0.20
C ASN A 58 25.35 29.15 -1.36
N SER A 59 24.18 29.72 -1.06
CA SER A 59 23.25 30.18 -2.11
C SER A 59 23.78 31.40 -2.87
N LYS A 60 24.52 32.28 -2.19
CA LYS A 60 25.21 33.41 -2.82
C LYS A 60 26.35 32.91 -3.71
N GLU A 61 27.19 32.01 -3.19
CA GLU A 61 28.31 31.41 -3.95
C GLU A 61 27.85 30.73 -5.24
N ILE A 62 26.77 29.93 -5.20
CA ILE A 62 26.19 29.31 -6.41
C ILE A 62 25.72 30.38 -7.40
N SER A 63 25.09 31.45 -6.91
CA SER A 63 24.57 32.52 -7.76
C SER A 63 25.70 33.30 -8.43
N GLU A 64 26.76 33.61 -7.68
CA GLU A 64 27.96 34.29 -8.19
C GLU A 64 28.71 33.42 -9.20
N GLU A 65 28.88 32.13 -8.94
CA GLU A 65 29.52 31.20 -9.86
C GLU A 65 28.77 31.10 -11.20
N ILE A 66 27.44 30.98 -11.13
CA ILE A 66 26.59 30.92 -12.33
C ILE A 66 26.59 32.26 -13.08
N ASN A 67 26.55 33.39 -12.39
CA ASN A 67 26.63 34.71 -13.03
C ASN A 67 27.97 34.91 -13.74
N ARG A 68 29.10 34.55 -13.12
CA ARG A 68 30.43 34.60 -13.76
C ARG A 68 30.49 33.76 -15.03
N GLU A 69 29.96 32.54 -15.00
CA GLU A 69 29.91 31.66 -16.18
C GLU A 69 28.96 32.21 -17.26
N TRP A 70 27.85 32.85 -16.87
CA TRP A 70 26.93 33.49 -17.81
C TRP A 70 27.58 34.69 -18.49
N GLU A 71 28.25 35.57 -17.75
CA GLU A 71 28.99 36.72 -18.27
C GLU A 71 30.08 36.28 -19.26
N GLN A 72 30.85 35.25 -18.91
CA GLN A 72 31.89 34.70 -19.79
C GLN A 72 31.29 34.17 -21.10
N ARG A 73 30.25 33.34 -21.03
CA ARG A 73 29.60 32.80 -22.24
C ARG A 73 28.88 33.86 -23.05
N LEU A 74 28.30 34.87 -22.41
CA LEU A 74 27.67 35.99 -23.09
C LEU A 74 28.71 36.82 -23.86
N LYS A 75 29.90 37.03 -23.27
CA LYS A 75 31.02 37.69 -23.94
C LYS A 75 31.46 36.91 -25.17
N GLU A 76 31.67 35.60 -25.04
CA GLU A 76 32.02 34.72 -26.18
C GLU A 76 30.96 34.75 -27.30
N LEU A 77 29.69 34.73 -26.93
CA LEU A 77 28.56 34.82 -27.87
C LEU A 77 28.53 36.18 -28.58
N THR A 78 28.80 37.26 -27.85
CA THR A 78 28.84 38.64 -28.39
C THR A 78 30.01 38.82 -29.35
N GLU A 79 31.21 38.37 -28.97
CA GLU A 79 32.39 38.41 -29.84
C GLU A 79 32.20 37.57 -31.12
N LYS A 80 31.50 36.42 -31.03
CA LYS A 80 31.15 35.61 -32.20
C LYS A 80 30.20 36.37 -33.13
N PHE A 81 29.17 37.01 -32.57
CA PHE A 81 28.22 37.83 -33.33
C PHE A 81 28.90 39.03 -34.02
N GLU A 82 29.77 39.75 -33.32
CA GLU A 82 30.55 40.87 -33.87
C GLU A 82 31.45 40.39 -35.03
N ARG A 83 32.20 39.30 -34.83
CA ARG A 83 33.05 38.70 -35.88
C ARG A 83 32.25 38.28 -37.11
N GLU A 84 31.07 37.68 -36.94
CA GLU A 84 30.20 37.30 -38.05
C GLU A 84 29.57 38.50 -38.77
N THR A 85 29.24 39.54 -38.02
CA THR A 85 28.70 40.81 -38.55
C THR A 85 29.75 41.57 -39.36
N ASP A 86 30.98 41.66 -38.84
CA ASP A 86 32.08 42.37 -39.51
C ASP A 86 32.57 41.65 -40.78
N LYS A 87 32.62 40.31 -40.79
CA LYS A 87 32.94 39.53 -42.00
C LYS A 87 31.94 39.75 -43.13
N LYS A 88 30.69 40.09 -42.81
CA LYS A 88 29.58 40.23 -43.76
C LYS A 88 29.27 41.68 -44.15
N LYS A 89 29.90 42.68 -43.51
CA LYS A 89 29.67 44.14 -43.70
C LYS A 89 29.72 44.64 -45.15
N LYS A 90 30.52 44.02 -46.04
CA LYS A 90 30.66 44.46 -47.45
C LYS A 90 29.56 43.96 -48.40
N LYS A 91 28.63 43.07 -47.98
CA LYS A 91 27.60 42.44 -48.87
C LYS A 91 26.22 42.20 -48.23
N LEU A 92 25.91 42.75 -47.05
CA LEU A 92 24.72 42.35 -46.28
C LEU A 92 23.45 43.14 -46.65
N LYS A 93 22.33 42.44 -46.95
CA LYS A 93 20.99 43.04 -47.07
C LYS A 93 20.36 43.24 -45.69
N ASP A 94 19.46 44.22 -45.54
CA ASP A 94 18.78 44.52 -44.27
C ASP A 94 17.99 43.34 -43.69
N SER A 95 17.48 42.43 -44.54
CA SER A 95 16.82 41.19 -44.13
C SER A 95 17.76 40.25 -43.36
N ASP A 96 19.00 40.12 -43.82
CA ASP A 96 19.98 39.18 -43.26
C ASP A 96 20.53 39.69 -41.94
N ARG A 97 20.66 41.01 -41.80
CA ARG A 97 21.01 41.67 -40.54
C ARG A 97 19.95 41.42 -39.47
N LYS A 98 18.65 41.57 -39.79
CA LYS A 98 17.55 41.26 -38.87
C LYS A 98 17.57 39.79 -38.43
N LEU A 99 17.80 38.86 -39.37
CA LEU A 99 17.88 37.43 -39.10
C LEU A 99 19.03 37.07 -38.15
N MET A 100 20.23 37.64 -38.35
CA MET A 100 21.36 37.42 -37.44
C MET A 100 21.10 38.00 -36.04
N THR A 101 20.47 39.17 -35.92
CA THR A 101 20.09 39.73 -34.62
C THR A 101 19.07 38.85 -33.89
N ILE A 102 18.07 38.31 -34.61
CA ILE A 102 17.11 37.37 -34.05
C ILE A 102 17.81 36.08 -33.60
N GLN A 103 18.75 35.57 -34.38
CA GLN A 103 19.54 34.39 -34.01
C GLN A 103 20.36 34.62 -32.73
N PHE A 104 21.05 35.77 -32.63
CA PHE A 104 21.80 36.13 -31.43
C PHE A 104 20.90 36.22 -30.20
N GLU A 105 19.73 36.85 -30.31
CA GLU A 105 18.80 36.96 -29.17
C GLU A 105 18.24 35.58 -28.77
N ASN A 106 17.99 34.69 -29.74
CA ASN A 106 17.59 33.30 -29.46
C ASN A 106 18.70 32.50 -28.77
N GLU A 107 19.96 32.63 -29.22
CA GLU A 107 21.12 31.97 -28.60
C GLU A 107 21.37 32.50 -27.18
N LYS A 108 21.24 33.82 -26.97
CA LYS A 108 21.32 34.46 -25.65
C LYS A 108 20.22 33.96 -24.70
N LYS A 109 18.97 33.86 -25.18
CA LYS A 109 17.85 33.30 -24.41
C LYS A 109 18.04 31.81 -24.08
N SER A 110 18.58 31.04 -25.02
CA SER A 110 18.92 29.62 -24.79
C SER A 110 20.01 29.46 -23.72
N LEU A 111 21.02 30.33 -23.74
CA LEU A 111 22.06 30.40 -22.71
C LEU A 111 21.47 30.74 -21.34
N GLU A 112 20.60 31.75 -21.25
CA GLU A 112 19.91 32.14 -20.00
C GLU A 112 19.10 30.98 -19.40
N ASN A 113 18.34 30.26 -20.24
CA ASN A 113 17.60 29.06 -19.83
C ASN A 113 18.54 27.95 -19.31
N THR A 114 19.66 27.73 -20.00
CA THR A 114 20.67 26.73 -19.62
C THR A 114 21.31 27.08 -18.27
N MET A 115 21.66 28.35 -18.05
CA MET A 115 22.23 28.81 -16.79
C MET A 115 21.22 28.74 -15.64
N THR A 116 19.94 29.05 -15.92
CA THR A 116 18.85 28.90 -14.95
C THR A 116 18.68 27.43 -14.54
N MET A 117 18.62 26.50 -15.49
CA MET A 117 18.55 25.06 -15.20
C MET A 117 19.75 24.56 -14.41
N LYS A 118 20.97 25.04 -14.74
CA LYS A 118 22.20 24.69 -14.01
C LYS A 118 22.17 25.20 -12.57
N ARG A 119 21.74 26.46 -12.36
CA ARG A 119 21.54 27.07 -11.04
C ARG A 119 20.55 26.27 -10.21
N ASP A 120 19.40 25.94 -10.77
CA ASP A 120 18.36 25.21 -10.07
C ASP A 120 18.81 23.79 -9.71
N LYS A 121 19.55 23.11 -10.60
CA LYS A 121 20.15 21.80 -10.32
C LYS A 121 21.17 21.88 -9.18
N LYS A 122 22.10 22.85 -9.22
CA LYS A 122 23.09 23.06 -8.15
C LYS A 122 22.43 23.42 -6.83
N LYS A 123 21.44 24.32 -6.83
CA LYS A 123 20.69 24.72 -5.63
C LYS A 123 19.95 23.52 -5.03
N LYS A 124 19.34 22.66 -5.85
CA LYS A 124 18.71 21.41 -5.38
C LYS A 124 19.72 20.46 -4.71
N THR A 125 20.87 20.22 -5.33
CA THR A 125 21.92 19.36 -4.76
C THR A 125 22.48 19.93 -3.46
N MET A 126 22.79 21.22 -3.42
CA MET A 126 23.26 21.91 -2.21
C MET A 126 22.21 21.88 -1.08
N THR A 127 20.94 22.10 -1.42
CA THR A 127 19.84 22.06 -0.43
C THR A 127 19.72 20.68 0.20
N LEU A 128 19.85 19.60 -0.60
CA LEU A 128 19.83 18.23 -0.10
C LEU A 128 20.99 17.96 0.87
N ARG A 129 22.22 18.31 0.47
CA ARG A 129 23.41 18.13 1.31
C ARG A 129 23.33 18.90 2.63
N LEU A 130 22.87 20.16 2.59
CA LEU A 130 22.71 20.96 3.81
C LEU A 130 21.60 20.42 4.70
N ARG A 131 20.54 19.86 4.13
CA ARG A 131 19.47 19.21 4.89
C ARG A 131 19.98 17.98 5.64
N GLU A 132 20.70 17.08 4.99
CA GLU A 132 21.30 15.90 5.63
C GLU A 132 22.29 16.30 6.74
N LYS A 133 23.12 17.31 6.47
CA LYS A 133 24.05 17.87 7.47
C LYS A 133 23.29 18.46 8.66
N GLY A 134 22.21 19.20 8.41
CA GLY A 134 21.36 19.79 9.43
C GLY A 134 20.70 18.74 10.31
N GLN A 135 20.05 17.74 9.70
CA GLN A 135 19.44 16.62 10.42
C GLN A 135 20.44 15.88 11.31
N ARG A 136 21.67 15.66 10.82
CA ARG A 136 22.74 15.04 11.62
C ARG A 136 23.11 15.90 12.83
N ALA A 137 23.30 17.21 12.62
CA ALA A 137 23.63 18.13 13.69
C ALA A 137 22.51 18.22 14.74
N THR A 138 21.24 18.27 14.30
CA THR A 138 20.10 18.25 15.22
C THR A 138 20.02 16.94 15.99
N SER A 139 20.16 15.79 15.34
CA SER A 139 20.18 14.47 16.01
C SER A 139 21.26 14.39 17.10
N GLU A 140 22.49 14.81 16.81
CA GLU A 140 23.60 14.83 17.79
C GLU A 140 23.32 15.78 18.96
N MET A 141 22.79 16.97 18.68
CA MET A 141 22.39 17.94 19.69
C MET A 141 21.28 17.38 20.59
N VAL A 142 20.21 16.83 20.02
CA VAL A 142 19.09 16.27 20.80
C VAL A 142 19.55 15.10 21.64
N LYS A 143 20.47 14.27 21.15
CA LYS A 143 21.07 13.18 21.96
C LYS A 143 21.81 13.71 23.19
N LYS A 144 22.61 14.78 23.03
CA LYS A 144 23.30 15.46 24.15
C LYS A 144 22.27 16.03 25.13
N GLN A 145 21.31 16.79 24.64
CA GLN A 145 20.24 17.42 25.42
C GLN A 145 19.40 16.38 26.20
N SER A 146 19.03 15.28 25.56
CA SER A 146 18.27 14.19 26.18
C SER A 146 19.04 13.59 27.35
N THR A 147 20.37 13.44 27.21
CA THR A 147 21.23 12.95 28.29
C THR A 147 21.29 13.95 29.46
N GLN A 148 21.33 15.26 29.17
CA GLN A 148 21.31 16.30 30.21
C GLN A 148 19.97 16.32 30.96
N MET A 149 18.85 16.20 30.23
CA MET A 149 17.51 16.14 30.81
C MET A 149 17.34 14.91 31.70
N LEU A 150 17.70 13.72 31.20
CA LEU A 150 17.63 12.48 31.99
C LEU A 150 18.48 12.54 33.25
N LYS A 151 19.69 13.13 33.18
CA LYS A 151 20.54 13.34 34.37
C LYS A 151 19.90 14.29 35.37
N LEU A 152 19.27 15.37 34.91
CA LEU A 152 18.53 16.30 35.78
C LEU A 152 17.40 15.56 36.50
N LEU A 153 16.58 14.81 35.75
CA LEU A 153 15.45 14.06 36.31
C LEU A 153 15.92 13.01 37.32
N ALA A 154 16.93 12.21 36.98
CA ALA A 154 17.50 11.21 37.89
C ALA A 154 18.05 11.85 39.17
N THR A 155 18.72 12.99 39.06
CA THR A 155 19.25 13.72 40.23
C THR A 155 18.12 14.22 41.11
N LYS A 156 17.07 14.85 40.54
CA LYS A 156 15.93 15.36 41.29
C LYS A 156 15.09 14.24 41.92
N GLN A 157 14.98 13.10 41.24
CA GLN A 157 14.34 11.92 41.76
C GLN A 157 15.11 11.34 42.95
N GLU A 158 16.44 11.30 42.90
CA GLU A 158 17.29 10.85 44.00
C GLU A 158 17.25 11.79 45.21
N GLU A 159 17.28 13.10 44.98
CA GLU A 159 17.06 14.11 46.04
C GLU A 159 15.73 13.88 46.76
N LEU A 160 14.65 13.62 45.99
CA LEU A 160 13.33 13.35 46.53
C LEU A 160 13.27 12.03 47.31
N LYS A 161 13.87 10.96 46.78
CA LYS A 161 13.97 9.66 47.47
C LYS A 161 14.65 9.81 48.82
N GLN A 162 15.78 10.50 48.87
CA GLN A 162 16.52 10.73 50.12
C GLN A 162 15.73 11.52 51.15
N GLU A 163 14.95 12.52 50.72
CA GLU A 163 14.08 13.29 51.61
C GLU A 163 12.95 12.41 52.17
N ILE A 164 12.31 11.60 51.32
CA ILE A 164 11.26 10.68 51.74
C ILE A 164 11.79 9.59 52.68
N VAL A 165 12.96 9.02 52.39
CA VAL A 165 13.61 8.04 53.26
C VAL A 165 13.83 8.63 54.65
N LYS A 166 14.31 9.88 54.75
CA LYS A 166 14.45 10.58 56.05
C LYS A 166 13.11 10.77 56.78
N GLU A 167 12.03 11.07 56.06
CA GLU A 167 10.68 11.17 56.64
C GLU A 167 10.21 9.81 57.17
N LEU A 168 10.38 8.73 56.39
CA LEU A 168 9.99 7.37 56.77
C LEU A 168 10.85 6.81 57.92
N GLU A 169 12.16 7.08 57.94
CA GLU A 169 13.06 6.70 59.05
C GLU A 169 12.60 7.36 60.35
N LYS A 170 12.26 8.65 60.31
CA LYS A 170 11.73 9.38 61.47
C LYS A 170 10.39 8.81 61.95
N GLU A 171 9.51 8.42 61.02
CA GLU A 171 8.24 7.77 61.34
C GLU A 171 8.46 6.38 61.94
N THR A 172 9.44 5.62 61.43
CA THR A 172 9.84 4.31 61.95
C THR A 172 10.37 4.43 63.39
N GLU A 173 11.21 5.42 63.68
CA GLU A 173 11.69 5.71 65.04
C GLU A 173 10.55 6.09 66.00
N LEU A 174 9.55 6.84 65.52
CA LEU A 174 8.36 7.20 66.30
C LEU A 174 7.49 5.98 66.59
N ALA A 175 7.28 5.11 65.59
CA ALA A 175 6.52 3.88 65.72
C ALA A 175 7.18 2.88 66.67
N GLN A 176 8.51 2.79 66.68
CA GLN A 176 9.28 1.97 67.63
C GLN A 176 9.18 2.48 69.08
N LYS A 177 9.00 3.80 69.27
CA LYS A 177 8.88 4.42 70.61
C LYS A 177 7.48 4.27 71.24
N ASP A 178 6.42 4.17 70.43
CA ASP A 178 5.05 3.96 70.90
C ASP A 178 4.26 2.97 70.00
N PRO A 179 4.54 1.66 70.13
CA PRO A 179 3.94 0.65 69.26
C PRO A 179 2.43 0.49 69.44
N VAL A 180 1.88 0.85 70.62
CA VAL A 180 0.44 0.73 70.92
C VAL A 180 -0.37 1.82 70.24
N PHE A 181 0.15 3.05 70.19
CA PHE A 181 -0.47 4.15 69.46
C PHE A 181 -0.57 3.86 67.96
N TYR A 182 0.52 3.39 67.35
CA TYR A 182 0.58 3.10 65.91
C TYR A 182 -0.25 1.86 65.52
N ALA A 183 -0.30 0.82 66.36
CA ALA A 183 -1.21 -0.32 66.16
C ALA A 183 -2.70 0.09 66.23
N THR A 184 -3.03 1.11 67.01
CA THR A 184 -4.40 1.64 67.15
C THR A 184 -4.76 2.59 66.00
N LEU A 185 -3.79 3.36 65.49
CA LEU A 185 -3.95 4.25 64.32
C LEU A 185 -4.25 3.45 63.05
N GLY A 186 -3.57 2.32 62.84
CA GLY A 186 -3.82 1.41 61.71
C GLY A 186 -5.24 0.84 61.70
N LYS A 187 -5.82 0.58 62.87
CA LYS A 187 -7.21 0.08 63.02
C LYS A 187 -8.29 1.15 62.83
N LYS A 188 -8.01 2.42 63.10
CA LYS A 188 -8.99 3.54 63.01
C LYS A 188 -9.15 4.12 61.60
N ASN A 189 -8.13 4.02 60.76
CA ASN A 189 -8.12 4.66 59.43
C ASN A 189 -8.50 3.72 58.27
N GLY A 190 -8.89 2.47 58.53
CA GLY A 190 -9.30 1.54 57.47
C GLY A 190 -8.20 1.33 56.40
N LEU A 191 -6.94 1.21 56.84
CA LEU A 191 -5.82 0.91 55.96
C LEU A 191 -5.90 -0.57 55.50
N ASP A 192 -6.54 -0.80 54.36
CA ASP A 192 -6.20 -1.95 53.51
C ASP A 192 -4.78 -1.70 52.98
N ILE A 193 -3.81 -2.27 53.66
CA ILE A 193 -2.41 -2.30 53.24
C ILE A 193 -2.34 -3.32 52.10
N VAL A 194 -2.04 -2.83 50.89
CA VAL A 194 -1.55 -3.55 49.69
C VAL A 194 -2.13 -4.94 49.45
N GLY A 195 -2.91 -5.09 48.38
CA GLY A 195 -3.42 -6.39 47.92
C GLY A 195 -2.35 -7.49 47.93
N GLY A 196 -2.52 -8.46 48.82
CA GLY A 196 -1.79 -9.74 48.79
C GLY A 196 -1.13 -10.19 50.10
N LEU A 197 -0.79 -9.31 51.04
CA LEU A 197 -0.10 -9.69 52.28
C LEU A 197 -0.99 -9.43 53.50
N LYS A 198 -1.80 -10.44 53.83
CA LYS A 198 -2.49 -10.49 55.13
C LYS A 198 -1.44 -10.84 56.19
N ASP A 199 -1.34 -10.03 57.24
CA ASP A 199 -0.54 -10.22 58.47
C ASP A 199 0.91 -9.67 58.53
N GLY A 200 1.16 -8.41 58.12
CA GLY A 200 2.48 -7.74 58.30
C GLY A 200 2.53 -6.69 59.43
N ASP A 201 3.67 -6.57 60.12
CA ASP A 201 3.95 -5.53 61.13
C ASP A 201 4.06 -4.13 60.45
N PRO A 202 3.38 -3.08 60.94
CA PRO A 202 3.51 -1.71 60.41
C PRO A 202 4.95 -1.17 60.32
N ILE A 203 5.86 -1.66 61.18
CA ILE A 203 7.28 -1.31 61.17
C ILE A 203 7.99 -2.02 60.01
N GLU A 204 7.67 -3.28 59.75
CA GLU A 204 8.23 -4.07 58.64
C GLU A 204 7.82 -3.45 57.29
N ALA A 205 6.57 -3.01 57.14
CA ALA A 205 6.12 -2.30 55.94
C ALA A 205 6.83 -0.95 55.70
N LEU A 206 7.21 -0.22 56.77
CA LEU A 206 8.00 1.00 56.66
C LEU A 206 9.45 0.71 56.23
N GLN A 207 10.02 -0.37 56.77
CA GLN A 207 11.37 -0.83 56.43
C GLN A 207 11.45 -1.32 54.97
N ASP A 208 10.45 -2.08 54.52
CA ASP A 208 10.35 -2.53 53.12
C ASP A 208 10.25 -1.35 52.16
N ALA A 209 9.45 -0.32 52.50
CA ALA A 209 9.34 0.89 51.69
C ALA A 209 10.67 1.66 51.61
N ILE A 210 11.41 1.75 52.72
CA ILE A 210 12.75 2.35 52.76
C ILE A 210 13.72 1.55 51.88
N GLU A 211 13.73 0.21 51.96
CA GLU A 211 14.59 -0.64 51.15
C GLU A 211 14.32 -0.48 49.64
N VAL A 212 13.04 -0.40 49.25
CA VAL A 212 12.64 -0.14 47.85
C VAL A 212 13.13 1.23 47.38
N LEU A 213 13.00 2.27 48.21
CA LEU A 213 13.39 3.64 47.87
C LEU A 213 14.92 3.82 47.81
N GLN A 214 15.67 3.06 48.60
CA GLN A 214 17.14 3.07 48.62
C GLN A 214 17.77 2.40 47.39
N LYS A 215 16.98 1.72 46.54
CA LYS A 215 17.48 1.22 45.25
C LYS A 215 17.88 2.42 44.37
N PRO A 216 19.14 2.47 43.89
CA PRO A 216 19.63 3.59 43.11
C PRO A 216 18.82 3.77 41.83
N ALA A 217 18.58 5.02 41.44
CA ALA A 217 18.01 5.32 40.12
C ALA A 217 18.97 4.81 39.02
N VAL A 218 18.41 4.20 37.97
CA VAL A 218 19.19 3.77 36.80
C VAL A 218 19.60 5.03 36.03
N ILE A 219 20.84 5.49 36.24
CA ILE A 219 21.39 6.69 35.56
C ILE A 219 21.94 6.30 34.18
N GLU A 220 22.51 5.11 34.07
CA GLU A 220 23.03 4.57 32.82
C GLU A 220 22.13 3.42 32.36
N PRO A 221 21.60 3.47 31.13
CA PRO A 221 20.71 2.41 30.65
C PRO A 221 21.51 1.12 30.41
N PRO A 222 20.87 -0.06 30.53
CA PRO A 222 21.53 -1.33 30.30
C PRO A 222 22.03 -1.44 28.84
N ALA A 223 23.06 -2.27 28.63
CA ALA A 223 23.52 -2.59 27.28
C ALA A 223 22.37 -3.22 26.46
N PRO A 224 22.36 -3.10 25.12
CA PRO A 224 21.32 -3.73 24.30
C PRO A 224 21.30 -5.25 24.50
N HIS A 225 20.12 -5.80 24.79
CA HIS A 225 19.88 -7.22 24.96
C HIS A 225 18.49 -7.58 24.42
N PRO A 226 18.26 -8.86 24.06
CA PRO A 226 16.92 -9.34 23.74
C PRO A 226 15.95 -9.04 24.90
N PRO A 227 14.72 -8.60 24.61
CA PRO A 227 13.73 -8.32 25.64
C PRO A 227 13.30 -9.61 26.34
N SER A 228 13.08 -9.53 27.65
CA SER A 228 12.74 -10.70 28.48
C SER A 228 11.36 -11.31 28.20
N CYS A 229 10.44 -10.53 27.62
CA CYS A 229 9.10 -10.97 27.23
C CYS A 229 8.68 -10.37 25.88
N ARG A 230 7.60 -10.88 25.28
CA ARG A 230 7.06 -10.37 24.01
C ARG A 230 6.10 -9.21 24.25
N LYS A 231 5.82 -8.43 23.20
CA LYS A 231 4.86 -7.31 23.21
C LYS A 231 3.51 -7.72 23.80
N LYS A 232 2.98 -8.88 23.40
CA LYS A 232 1.69 -9.41 23.90
C LYS A 232 1.68 -9.72 25.40
N ASP A 233 2.86 -9.89 26.02
CA ASP A 233 2.98 -10.17 27.45
C ASP A 233 3.01 -8.86 28.27
N LEU A 234 3.20 -7.70 27.61
CA LEU A 234 3.10 -6.38 28.24
C LEU A 234 1.64 -5.93 28.38
N TYR A 235 0.79 -6.30 27.42
CA TYR A 235 -0.65 -6.01 27.44
C TYR A 235 -1.45 -6.94 26.51
N ASP A 236 -2.61 -7.39 26.99
CA ASP A 236 -3.46 -8.35 26.26
C ASP A 236 -4.22 -7.72 25.08
N ASN A 237 -4.71 -6.49 25.26
CA ASN A 237 -5.54 -5.79 24.27
C ASN A 237 -5.22 -4.30 24.28
N ILE A 238 -5.19 -3.68 23.11
CA ILE A 238 -4.98 -2.23 22.92
C ILE A 238 -5.99 -1.41 23.72
N SER A 239 -7.19 -1.93 23.98
CA SER A 239 -8.24 -1.25 24.73
C SER A 239 -7.82 -0.83 26.15
N ILE A 240 -6.75 -1.41 26.72
CA ILE A 240 -6.22 -0.94 28.00
C ILE A 240 -5.73 0.52 27.95
N PHE A 241 -5.38 0.99 26.75
CA PHE A 241 -4.89 2.35 26.53
C PHE A 241 -6.01 3.33 26.15
N ASP A 242 -7.27 2.92 26.16
CA ASP A 242 -8.38 3.73 25.67
C ASP A 242 -8.50 5.10 26.37
N ASP A 243 -8.33 5.13 27.70
CA ASP A 243 -8.41 6.35 28.50
C ASP A 243 -7.20 7.27 28.25
N ILE A 244 -6.01 6.67 28.14
CA ILE A 244 -4.76 7.37 27.81
C ILE A 244 -4.85 7.98 26.42
N ASP A 245 -5.28 7.20 25.44
CA ASP A 245 -5.46 7.65 24.06
C ASP A 245 -6.50 8.78 23.98
N GLU A 246 -7.59 8.74 24.75
CA GLU A 246 -8.58 9.82 24.77
C GLU A 246 -8.02 11.11 25.39
N GLN A 247 -7.24 11.00 26.48
CA GLN A 247 -6.53 12.15 27.06
C GLN A 247 -5.54 12.74 26.06
N VAL A 248 -4.73 11.90 25.41
CA VAL A 248 -3.75 12.32 24.41
C VAL A 248 -4.40 13.05 23.26
N ILE A 249 -5.56 12.58 22.77
CA ILE A 249 -6.31 13.25 21.71
C ILE A 249 -6.76 14.65 22.15
N ARG A 250 -7.24 14.82 23.40
CA ARG A 250 -7.58 16.14 23.94
C ARG A 250 -6.38 17.08 24.00
N VAL A 251 -5.22 16.59 24.45
CA VAL A 251 -3.96 17.35 24.48
C VAL A 251 -3.47 17.67 23.06
N ALA A 252 -3.71 16.78 22.09
CA ALA A 252 -3.33 17.02 20.71
C ALA A 252 -4.18 18.11 20.02
N GLU A 253 -5.33 18.50 20.58
CA GLU A 253 -6.15 19.61 20.07
C GLU A 253 -5.70 20.98 20.61
N THR A 254 -4.84 21.03 21.62
CA THR A 254 -4.31 22.26 22.20
C THR A 254 -2.90 22.58 21.67
N GLU A 255 -2.50 23.84 21.76
CA GLU A 255 -1.14 24.29 21.46
C GLU A 255 -0.34 24.36 22.77
N GLN A 256 0.89 23.85 22.73
CA GLN A 256 1.84 23.89 23.85
C GLN A 256 3.08 24.67 23.45
N GLU A 257 3.56 25.53 24.33
CA GLU A 257 4.70 26.40 24.06
C GLU A 257 6.04 25.68 24.30
N THR A 258 6.06 24.68 25.19
CA THR A 258 7.29 23.99 25.63
C THR A 258 7.14 22.48 25.60
N HIS A 259 8.27 21.77 25.47
CA HIS A 259 8.32 20.32 25.59
C HIS A 259 8.01 19.86 27.02
N THR A 260 8.43 20.63 28.03
CA THR A 260 8.09 20.37 29.44
C THR A 260 6.58 20.37 29.64
N GLU A 261 5.89 21.41 29.18
CA GLU A 261 4.43 21.53 29.33
C GLU A 261 3.69 20.40 28.61
N LEU A 262 4.06 20.13 27.35
CA LEU A 262 3.45 19.04 26.59
C LEU A 262 3.63 17.70 27.32
N THR A 263 4.86 17.39 27.72
CA THR A 263 5.16 16.10 28.36
C THR A 263 4.45 15.97 29.70
N GLN A 264 4.36 17.05 30.47
CA GLN A 264 3.55 17.08 31.70
C GLN A 264 2.08 16.77 31.39
N GLN A 265 1.45 17.46 30.44
CA GLN A 265 0.03 17.23 30.09
C GLN A 265 -0.23 15.80 29.61
N LEU A 266 0.74 15.18 28.93
CA LEU A 266 0.65 13.80 28.46
C LEU A 266 0.84 12.77 29.57
N THR A 267 1.69 13.05 30.56
CA THR A 267 2.17 12.05 31.53
C THR A 267 1.74 12.29 32.97
N GLU A 268 0.98 13.36 33.24
CA GLU A 268 0.67 13.86 34.58
C GLU A 268 0.03 12.86 35.54
N ASN A 269 -0.65 11.82 35.03
CA ASN A 269 -1.28 10.78 35.85
C ASN A 269 -0.80 9.36 35.49
N LEU A 270 0.35 9.25 34.81
CA LEU A 270 0.86 7.99 34.27
C LEU A 270 2.03 7.50 35.12
N ILE A 271 1.94 6.25 35.57
CA ILE A 271 2.88 5.70 36.57
C ILE A 271 3.97 4.88 35.88
N THR A 272 3.59 4.08 34.88
CA THR A 272 4.49 3.10 34.26
C THR A 272 5.23 3.66 33.04
N ASP A 273 6.40 3.08 32.74
CA ASP A 273 7.17 3.45 31.54
C ASP A 273 6.34 3.19 30.27
N LEU A 274 5.57 2.09 30.27
CA LEU A 274 4.69 1.67 29.17
C LEU A 274 3.60 2.72 28.86
N GLU A 275 2.88 3.20 29.88
CA GLU A 275 1.82 4.19 29.72
C GLU A 275 2.37 5.51 29.17
N LYS A 276 3.52 5.96 29.68
CA LYS A 276 4.18 7.18 29.20
C LYS A 276 4.66 7.06 27.76
N ALA A 277 5.30 5.94 27.43
CA ALA A 277 5.72 5.66 26.05
C ALA A 277 4.52 5.61 25.11
N ARG A 278 3.40 5.02 25.55
CA ARG A 278 2.12 5.00 24.82
C ARG A 278 1.61 6.42 24.57
N ALA A 279 1.54 7.25 25.61
CA ALA A 279 1.02 8.61 25.49
C ALA A 279 1.83 9.46 24.49
N ILE A 280 3.17 9.38 24.56
CA ILE A 280 4.07 10.09 23.65
C ILE A 280 3.93 9.55 22.22
N TYR A 281 3.97 8.23 22.03
CA TYR A 281 3.81 7.61 20.71
C TYR A 281 2.46 7.99 20.09
N ARG A 282 1.39 7.94 20.88
CA ARG A 282 0.04 8.27 20.41
C ARG A 282 -0.09 9.75 20.04
N TRP A 283 0.51 10.66 20.83
CA TRP A 283 0.49 12.09 20.53
C TRP A 283 1.14 12.37 19.18
N ILE A 284 2.28 11.74 18.90
CA ILE A 284 2.96 11.87 17.61
C ILE A 284 2.12 11.30 16.46
N THR A 285 1.55 10.10 16.64
CA THR A 285 0.83 9.39 15.55
C THR A 285 -0.56 9.95 15.23
N VAL A 286 -1.18 10.70 16.15
CA VAL A 286 -2.45 11.41 15.92
C VAL A 286 -2.27 12.66 15.03
N LYS A 287 -1.06 13.23 14.97
CA LYS A 287 -0.80 14.47 14.23
C LYS A 287 -0.66 14.19 12.73
N ASP A 288 -1.72 14.43 11.96
CA ASP A 288 -1.70 14.26 10.50
C ASP A 288 -0.93 15.38 9.79
N LEU A 289 0.36 15.18 9.57
CA LEU A 289 1.19 16.16 8.84
C LEU A 289 0.75 16.37 7.38
N ASN A 290 -0.03 15.47 6.78
CA ASN A 290 -0.56 15.68 5.43
C ASN A 290 -1.69 16.72 5.41
N VAL A 291 -2.45 16.83 6.51
CA VAL A 291 -3.59 17.74 6.64
C VAL A 291 -3.21 19.02 7.38
N MET A 292 -2.35 18.94 8.40
CA MET A 292 -1.98 20.09 9.23
C MET A 292 -1.32 21.20 8.41
N GLU A 293 -1.83 22.42 8.49
CA GLU A 293 -1.15 23.60 7.95
C GLU A 293 -0.43 24.31 9.09
N PHE A 294 0.80 24.75 8.84
CA PHE A 294 1.62 25.44 9.83
C PHE A 294 1.84 26.88 9.37
N ASP A 295 1.72 27.81 10.30
CA ASP A 295 2.07 29.20 10.06
C ASP A 295 3.59 29.33 9.73
N GLU A 296 3.93 30.28 8.88
CA GLU A 296 5.30 30.70 8.63
C GLU A 296 5.93 31.40 9.84
N SER A 297 5.12 32.02 10.71
CA SER A 297 5.54 32.70 11.94
C SER A 297 5.83 31.75 13.11
N LEU A 298 5.53 30.47 12.96
CA LEU A 298 5.60 29.49 14.04
C LEU A 298 7.04 29.28 14.52
N VAL A 299 7.25 29.41 15.83
CA VAL A 299 8.56 29.23 16.45
C VAL A 299 9.00 27.77 16.29
N THR A 300 10.17 27.57 15.67
CA THR A 300 10.65 26.27 15.19
C THR A 300 11.01 25.28 16.29
N ASP A 301 11.13 25.73 17.53
CA ASP A 301 11.59 24.98 18.70
C ASP A 301 10.45 24.52 19.62
N THR A 302 9.20 24.83 19.29
CA THR A 302 8.01 24.28 19.96
C THR A 302 7.74 22.85 19.48
N PRO A 303 6.94 22.04 20.20
CA PRO A 303 6.45 20.76 19.67
C PRO A 303 5.80 20.89 18.28
N MET A 304 5.06 21.97 18.02
CA MET A 304 4.50 22.27 16.70
C MET A 304 5.58 22.67 15.68
N GLY A 305 6.63 23.35 16.13
CA GLY A 305 7.80 23.71 15.33
C GLY A 305 8.56 22.49 14.84
N LEU A 306 8.72 21.48 15.69
CA LEU A 306 9.30 20.20 15.30
C LEU A 306 8.40 19.42 14.33
N LEU A 307 7.07 19.37 14.56
CA LEU A 307 6.14 18.76 13.60
C LEU A 307 6.16 19.46 12.24
N ARG A 308 6.22 20.80 12.22
CA ARG A 308 6.45 21.60 11.01
C ARG A 308 7.77 21.22 10.36
N GLY A 309 8.82 21.10 11.17
CA GLY A 309 10.13 20.64 10.75
C GLY A 309 10.10 19.26 10.09
N ILE A 310 9.32 18.32 10.63
CA ILE A 310 9.13 16.98 10.05
C ILE A 310 8.40 17.08 8.71
N LYS A 311 7.31 17.86 8.64
CA LYS A 311 6.53 18.05 7.40
C LYS A 311 7.39 18.58 6.25
N TYR A 312 8.28 19.53 6.53
CA TYR A 312 9.19 20.10 5.52
C TYR A 312 10.56 19.40 5.47
N GLY A 313 10.76 18.42 6.36
CA GLY A 313 11.89 17.51 6.40
C GLY A 313 13.21 18.11 6.91
N THR A 314 13.15 19.14 7.74
CA THR A 314 14.31 19.60 8.52
C THR A 314 14.49 18.80 9.81
N GLU A 315 13.40 18.22 10.33
CA GLU A 315 13.37 17.39 11.53
C GLU A 315 12.86 15.98 11.20
N THR A 316 12.95 15.06 12.16
CA THR A 316 12.49 13.67 12.00
C THR A 316 11.65 13.21 13.19
N TYR A 317 10.76 12.24 12.92
CA TYR A 317 9.93 11.63 13.97
C TYR A 317 10.75 11.00 15.10
N HIS A 318 11.89 10.39 14.78
CA HIS A 318 12.70 9.70 15.77
C HIS A 318 13.47 10.65 16.71
N VAL A 319 13.81 11.85 16.23
CA VAL A 319 14.38 12.92 17.05
C VAL A 319 13.31 13.47 18.00
N LEU A 320 12.09 13.74 17.50
CA LEU A 320 10.97 14.21 18.31
C LEU A 320 10.60 13.20 19.41
N PHE A 321 10.46 11.92 19.05
CA PHE A 321 10.12 10.88 20.02
C PHE A 321 11.20 10.73 21.11
N MET A 322 12.47 10.70 20.73
CA MET A 322 13.59 10.66 21.68
C MET A 322 13.60 11.88 22.61
N ARG A 323 13.35 13.08 22.06
CA ARG A 323 13.25 14.32 22.85
C ARG A 323 12.14 14.19 23.89
N LEU A 324 10.90 13.90 23.48
CA LEU A 324 9.77 13.78 24.42
C LEU A 324 9.97 12.67 25.46
N CYS A 325 10.57 11.53 25.08
CA CYS A 325 10.94 10.48 26.03
C CYS A 325 11.87 11.01 27.13
N SER A 326 12.87 11.82 26.78
CA SER A 326 13.80 12.38 27.76
C SER A 326 13.13 13.30 28.79
N TYR A 327 12.13 14.08 28.38
CA TYR A 327 11.34 14.93 29.29
C TYR A 327 10.41 14.09 30.19
N ALA A 328 10.03 12.88 29.74
CA ALA A 328 9.21 11.95 30.52
C ALA A 328 10.04 11.02 31.44
N GLY A 329 11.37 11.17 31.44
CA GLY A 329 12.28 10.30 32.19
C GLY A 329 12.54 8.94 31.55
N LEU A 330 12.21 8.77 30.27
CA LEU A 330 12.39 7.52 29.53
C LEU A 330 13.71 7.51 28.76
N HIS A 331 14.53 6.49 28.97
CA HIS A 331 15.71 6.26 28.13
C HIS A 331 15.27 5.83 26.73
N CYS A 332 15.68 6.60 25.73
CA CYS A 332 15.41 6.33 24.33
C CYS A 332 16.68 6.57 23.51
N VAL A 333 16.93 5.71 22.53
CA VAL A 333 18.04 5.84 21.58
C VAL A 333 17.54 5.93 20.15
N GLU A 334 18.40 6.47 19.29
CA GLU A 334 18.25 6.43 17.84
C GLU A 334 19.09 5.27 17.27
N ILE A 335 18.49 4.44 16.43
CA ILE A 335 19.15 3.34 15.72
C ILE A 335 19.17 3.66 14.23
N LYS A 336 20.36 3.62 13.63
CA LYS A 336 20.58 3.81 12.20
C LYS A 336 20.78 2.47 11.51
N GLY A 337 20.23 2.34 10.31
CA GLY A 337 20.32 1.10 9.56
C GLY A 337 19.75 1.22 8.15
N HIS A 338 19.33 0.08 7.62
CA HIS A 338 18.62 -0.04 6.35
C HIS A 338 17.21 -0.59 6.59
N SER A 339 16.29 -0.30 5.68
CA SER A 339 14.94 -0.86 5.74
C SER A 339 14.44 -1.31 4.38
N LYS A 340 13.51 -2.27 4.32
CA LYS A 340 12.84 -2.64 3.06
C LYS A 340 11.75 -1.61 2.70
N SER A 341 12.13 -0.34 2.55
CA SER A 341 11.23 0.81 2.33
C SER A 341 10.78 0.97 0.87
N VAL A 342 10.20 2.12 0.53
CA VAL A 342 9.68 2.41 -0.83
C VAL A 342 10.78 2.21 -1.87
N GLY A 343 10.47 1.43 -2.90
CA GLY A 343 11.39 1.11 -3.98
C GLY A 343 12.24 -0.15 -3.75
N TYR A 344 12.24 -0.72 -2.54
CA TYR A 344 12.82 -2.05 -2.31
C TYR A 344 11.94 -3.13 -2.95
N GLU A 345 12.58 -4.06 -3.63
CA GLU A 345 11.96 -5.22 -4.26
C GLU A 345 12.68 -6.49 -3.77
N PRO A 346 11.99 -7.62 -3.56
CA PRO A 346 12.66 -8.85 -3.11
C PRO A 346 13.82 -9.25 -4.03
N GLY A 347 14.95 -9.61 -3.41
CA GLY A 347 16.19 -9.94 -4.12
C GLY A 347 17.05 -8.73 -4.53
N MET A 348 16.65 -7.50 -4.21
CA MET A 348 17.53 -6.34 -4.31
C MET A 348 18.63 -6.39 -3.25
N LYS A 349 19.85 -6.05 -3.67
CA LYS A 349 20.99 -5.83 -2.78
C LYS A 349 20.97 -4.42 -2.22
N ILE A 350 21.34 -4.29 -0.96
CA ILE A 350 21.43 -3.04 -0.22
C ILE A 350 22.89 -2.60 -0.22
N THR A 351 23.10 -1.36 -0.63
CA THR A 351 24.39 -0.66 -0.56
C THR A 351 24.35 0.37 0.57
N PRO A 352 25.51 0.87 1.05
CA PRO A 352 25.56 1.86 2.13
C PRO A 352 24.68 3.09 1.89
N GLU A 353 24.49 3.51 0.64
CA GLU A 353 23.73 4.71 0.24
C GLU A 353 22.24 4.44 -0.07
N THR A 354 21.81 3.18 -0.09
CA THR A 354 20.44 2.82 -0.46
C THR A 354 19.64 2.39 0.76
N PHE A 355 18.36 2.76 0.76
CA PHE A 355 17.40 2.34 1.79
C PHE A 355 17.79 2.67 3.23
N GLN A 356 18.62 3.70 3.44
CA GLN A 356 18.95 4.20 4.77
C GLN A 356 17.68 4.57 5.53
N ASN A 357 17.64 4.22 6.80
CA ASN A 357 16.52 4.56 7.66
C ASN A 357 16.96 4.62 9.13
N THR A 358 16.13 5.26 9.93
CA THR A 358 16.36 5.47 11.36
C THR A 358 15.08 5.23 12.15
N TRP A 359 15.19 4.56 13.29
CA TRP A 359 14.10 4.29 14.23
C TRP A 359 14.56 4.47 15.66
N ASN A 360 13.66 4.27 16.62
CA ASN A 360 13.97 4.37 18.04
C ASN A 360 13.95 3.02 18.75
N CYS A 361 14.65 2.98 19.87
CA CYS A 361 14.45 1.96 20.88
C CYS A 361 14.32 2.64 22.24
N VAL A 362 13.27 2.30 22.98
CA VAL A 362 12.94 2.87 24.30
C VAL A 362 13.09 1.79 25.37
N LEU A 363 13.58 2.16 26.54
CA LEU A 363 13.70 1.27 27.69
C LEU A 363 12.37 1.27 28.46
N ILE A 364 11.71 0.12 28.53
CA ILE A 364 10.46 -0.10 29.26
C ILE A 364 10.70 -1.18 30.30
N ASP A 365 10.59 -0.82 31.58
CA ASP A 365 10.71 -1.76 32.70
C ASP A 365 11.98 -2.63 32.67
N GLY A 366 13.09 -2.05 32.19
CA GLY A 366 14.41 -2.69 32.10
C GLY A 366 14.71 -3.35 30.75
N ASP A 367 13.72 -3.49 29.86
CA ASP A 367 13.90 -4.07 28.52
C ASP A 367 13.89 -3.01 27.41
N TRP A 368 14.76 -3.20 26.42
CA TRP A 368 14.78 -2.39 25.21
C TRP A 368 13.65 -2.80 24.24
N ARG A 369 12.84 -1.84 23.80
CA ARG A 369 11.68 -2.05 22.91
C ARG A 369 11.75 -1.19 21.65
N LEU A 370 11.49 -1.78 20.49
CA LEU A 370 11.62 -1.13 19.18
C LEU A 370 10.38 -0.31 18.84
N ILE A 371 10.58 0.94 18.40
CA ILE A 371 9.51 1.86 18.00
C ILE A 371 9.86 2.52 16.66
N GLN A 372 8.88 2.60 15.76
CA GLN A 372 9.02 3.34 14.52
C GLN A 372 7.83 4.29 14.28
N CYS A 373 7.97 5.51 14.81
CA CYS A 373 6.95 6.55 14.74
C CYS A 373 6.60 6.98 13.30
N ASN A 374 7.54 7.02 12.36
CA ASN A 374 7.23 7.45 10.98
C ASN A 374 6.26 6.47 10.30
N TRP A 375 6.47 5.17 10.50
CA TRP A 375 5.58 4.14 9.95
C TRP A 375 4.29 4.01 10.74
N GLY A 376 4.35 4.15 12.07
CA GLY A 376 3.16 4.19 12.92
C GLY A 376 2.22 5.36 12.62
N ALA A 377 2.79 6.54 12.33
CA ALA A 377 2.05 7.76 11.99
C ALA A 377 1.57 7.80 10.53
N ARG A 378 1.94 6.82 9.70
CA ARG A 378 1.37 6.71 8.37
C ARG A 378 -0.11 6.48 8.54
N HIS A 379 -0.87 7.49 8.12
CA HIS A 379 -2.30 7.39 8.04
C HIS A 379 -2.57 6.24 7.10
N LEU A 380 -3.18 5.18 7.62
CA LEU A 380 -3.69 4.09 6.81
C LEU A 380 -4.81 4.72 5.98
N VAL A 381 -4.44 5.37 4.87
CA VAL A 381 -5.31 6.30 4.17
C VAL A 381 -6.52 5.53 3.65
N MET A 382 -7.62 5.63 4.41
CA MET A 382 -8.98 5.39 3.97
C MET A 382 -9.37 6.58 3.07
N ASN A 383 -8.73 6.72 1.91
CA ASN A 383 -9.07 7.79 0.97
C ASN A 383 -10.41 7.42 0.31
N LYS A 384 -11.52 7.82 0.93
CA LYS A 384 -12.67 8.33 0.18
C LYS A 384 -13.71 9.13 0.97
N ASP A 385 -13.40 9.67 2.15
CA ASP A 385 -14.26 10.70 2.74
C ASP A 385 -13.72 12.10 2.44
N LYS A 386 -13.65 12.42 1.14
CA LYS A 386 -13.78 13.82 0.74
C LYS A 386 -15.27 14.11 0.58
N GLU A 387 -15.77 14.82 1.58
CA GLU A 387 -16.98 15.65 1.58
C GLU A 387 -18.36 15.07 1.96
N ARG A 388 -18.50 13.83 2.44
CA ARG A 388 -19.80 13.38 2.98
C ARG A 388 -19.66 12.63 4.31
N ASP A 389 -19.50 13.42 5.37
CA ASP A 389 -20.21 13.27 6.66
C ASP A 389 -19.41 13.91 7.80
N LYS A 390 -19.77 15.15 8.14
CA LYS A 390 -19.31 15.85 9.36
C LYS A 390 -20.03 15.33 10.62
N VAL A 391 -20.25 14.03 10.73
CA VAL A 391 -20.78 13.42 11.96
C VAL A 391 -19.72 12.48 12.54
N LYS A 392 -19.08 12.99 13.58
CA LYS A 392 -18.04 12.35 14.40
C LYS A 392 -18.35 10.88 14.69
N ARG A 393 -17.52 9.97 14.18
CA ARG A 393 -17.28 8.67 14.82
C ARG A 393 -15.85 8.65 15.35
N ARG A 394 -15.70 8.78 16.68
CA ARG A 394 -14.42 8.70 17.40
C ARG A 394 -13.66 7.41 17.09
N ASP A 395 -14.37 6.35 16.69
CA ASP A 395 -13.79 5.05 16.34
C ASP A 395 -12.95 5.06 15.06
N GLN A 396 -13.19 5.96 14.11
CA GLN A 396 -12.37 6.05 12.88
C GLN A 396 -10.96 6.57 13.13
N ILE A 397 -10.74 7.36 14.19
CA ILE A 397 -9.41 7.88 14.57
C ILE A 397 -8.54 6.76 15.21
N ARG A 398 -9.16 5.74 15.82
CA ARG A 398 -8.47 4.56 16.37
C ARG A 398 -7.88 3.65 15.29
N TYR A 399 -8.41 3.68 14.06
CA TYR A 399 -7.91 2.83 12.95
C TYR A 399 -6.93 3.53 11.99
N GLN A 400 -6.55 4.78 12.23
CA GLN A 400 -5.69 5.55 11.31
C GLN A 400 -4.20 5.30 11.46
N TYR A 401 -3.73 4.80 12.61
CA TYR A 401 -2.32 4.56 12.88
C TYR A 401 -2.01 3.05 12.87
N ASP A 402 -0.75 2.71 12.67
CA ASP A 402 -0.31 1.32 12.62
C ASP A 402 0.32 0.90 13.96
N GLU A 403 -0.45 0.15 14.75
CA GLU A 403 -0.06 -0.36 16.08
C GLU A 403 1.15 -1.30 16.02
N HIS A 404 1.41 -1.94 14.87
CA HIS A 404 2.53 -2.87 14.72
C HIS A 404 3.85 -2.20 15.14
N TYR A 405 4.06 -0.94 14.74
CA TYR A 405 5.30 -0.19 14.96
C TYR A 405 5.47 0.40 16.37
N PHE A 406 4.57 0.10 17.32
CA PHE A 406 4.73 0.40 18.74
C PHE A 406 5.22 -0.84 19.49
N LEU A 407 6.41 -0.79 20.09
CA LEU A 407 7.02 -1.89 20.86
C LEU A 407 7.09 -3.22 20.09
N THR A 408 7.46 -3.16 18.81
CA THR A 408 7.49 -4.33 17.92
C THR A 408 8.47 -5.38 18.45
N ASP A 409 8.09 -6.66 18.42
CA ASP A 409 9.01 -7.73 18.80
C ASP A 409 10.21 -7.79 17.82
N PRO A 410 11.44 -8.05 18.29
CA PRO A 410 12.65 -8.05 17.45
C PRO A 410 12.61 -8.97 16.24
N ASP A 411 12.03 -10.17 16.38
CA ASP A 411 11.90 -11.18 15.33
C ASP A 411 10.93 -10.79 14.20
N GLU A 412 9.96 -9.93 14.52
CA GLU A 412 9.06 -9.30 13.54
C GLU A 412 9.70 -8.05 12.93
N PHE A 413 10.31 -7.19 13.76
CA PHE A 413 10.87 -5.91 13.31
C PHE A 413 12.05 -6.08 12.35
N ILE A 414 12.90 -7.09 12.58
CA ILE A 414 14.05 -7.41 11.72
C ILE A 414 13.64 -7.81 10.29
N GLN A 415 12.37 -8.17 10.06
CA GLN A 415 11.88 -8.47 8.71
C GLN A 415 11.86 -7.24 7.81
N GLU A 416 11.74 -6.04 8.41
CA GLU A 416 11.67 -4.77 7.71
C GLU A 416 12.87 -3.85 7.95
N PHE A 417 13.54 -3.93 9.11
CA PHE A 417 14.60 -3.00 9.54
C PHE A 417 15.87 -3.72 10.00
N TRP A 418 17.00 -3.44 9.36
CA TRP A 418 18.31 -4.01 9.69
C TRP A 418 19.27 -2.94 10.22
N PRO A 419 19.69 -2.98 11.49
CA PRO A 419 20.56 -1.97 12.09
C PRO A 419 22.03 -2.12 11.65
N HIS A 420 22.75 -1.00 11.56
CA HIS A 420 24.20 -1.02 11.27
C HIS A 420 25.03 -1.66 12.38
N ASP A 421 24.60 -1.48 13.64
CA ASP A 421 25.22 -2.12 14.80
C ASP A 421 24.38 -3.36 15.20
N PRO A 422 24.93 -4.58 15.03
CA PRO A 422 24.20 -5.83 15.22
C PRO A 422 23.56 -6.00 16.60
N LYS A 423 24.09 -5.36 17.66
CA LYS A 423 23.53 -5.46 19.02
C LYS A 423 22.12 -4.87 19.12
N TRP A 424 21.78 -3.93 18.23
CA TRP A 424 20.47 -3.30 18.17
C TRP A 424 19.43 -4.11 17.39
N GLN A 425 19.79 -5.31 16.92
CA GLN A 425 18.78 -6.27 16.46
C GLN A 425 17.96 -6.83 17.62
N LEU A 426 18.52 -6.83 18.84
CA LEU A 426 17.88 -7.40 20.04
C LEU A 426 17.45 -8.86 19.85
N LEU A 427 18.19 -9.59 19.01
CA LEU A 427 18.02 -11.03 18.76
C LEU A 427 19.13 -11.81 19.46
N ASP A 428 18.81 -13.01 19.94
CA ASP A 428 19.80 -13.94 20.49
C ASP A 428 20.85 -14.34 19.44
N CYS A 429 20.41 -14.49 18.18
CA CYS A 429 21.26 -14.76 17.04
C CYS A 429 21.07 -13.67 15.98
N PRO A 430 21.90 -12.61 15.99
CA PRO A 430 21.82 -11.54 15.00
C PRO A 430 22.02 -12.03 13.57
N LEU A 431 21.22 -11.49 12.64
CA LEU A 431 21.28 -11.75 11.21
C LEU A 431 22.35 -10.91 10.52
N THR A 432 23.02 -11.48 9.53
CA THR A 432 23.88 -10.71 8.62
C THR A 432 23.01 -9.89 7.65
N LEU A 433 23.62 -8.92 6.95
CA LEU A 433 22.92 -8.17 5.90
C LEU A 433 22.44 -9.11 4.78
N GLU A 434 23.22 -10.15 4.44
CA GLU A 434 22.85 -11.13 3.43
C GLU A 434 21.63 -11.95 3.84
N ASP A 435 21.57 -12.38 5.11
CA ASP A 435 20.40 -13.07 5.65
C ASP A 435 19.16 -12.17 5.61
N PHE A 436 19.30 -10.89 5.98
CA PHE A 436 18.21 -9.91 5.92
C PHE A 436 17.69 -9.68 4.50
N GLU A 437 18.57 -9.59 3.51
CA GLU A 437 18.20 -9.49 2.09
C GLU A 437 17.50 -10.76 1.58
N ALA A 438 17.84 -11.93 2.14
CA ALA A 438 17.23 -13.20 1.83
C ALA A 438 15.87 -13.40 2.52
N LEU A 439 15.55 -12.64 3.58
CA LEU A 439 14.24 -12.70 4.24
C LEU A 439 13.11 -12.23 3.30
N PRO A 440 11.93 -12.87 3.36
CA PRO A 440 10.79 -12.49 2.53
C PRO A 440 10.38 -11.05 2.85
N PHE A 441 9.80 -10.38 1.86
CA PHE A 441 9.27 -9.04 2.08
C PHE A 441 7.90 -9.17 2.74
N VAL A 442 7.78 -8.74 3.98
CA VAL A 442 6.53 -8.70 4.75
C VAL A 442 6.26 -7.29 5.26
N ARG A 443 5.00 -7.01 5.58
CA ARG A 443 4.53 -5.73 6.13
C ARG A 443 3.71 -5.95 7.39
N SER A 444 3.46 -4.88 8.14
CA SER A 444 2.61 -4.87 9.34
C SER A 444 1.32 -5.70 9.23
N VAL A 445 0.66 -5.72 8.06
CA VAL A 445 -0.57 -6.51 7.81
C VAL A 445 -0.37 -8.01 7.98
N PHE A 446 0.82 -8.52 7.66
CA PHE A 446 1.18 -9.92 7.87
C PHE A 446 1.10 -10.28 9.36
N PHE A 447 1.71 -9.45 10.21
CA PHE A 447 1.74 -9.65 11.66
C PHE A 447 0.40 -9.32 12.32
N HIS A 448 -0.28 -8.26 11.86
CA HIS A 448 -1.59 -7.83 12.37
C HIS A 448 -2.63 -8.95 12.31
N TYR A 449 -2.63 -9.75 11.24
CA TYR A 449 -3.51 -10.91 11.09
C TYR A 449 -2.88 -12.23 11.55
N GLY A 450 -1.73 -12.19 12.23
CA GLY A 450 -1.03 -13.37 12.74
C GLY A 450 -0.61 -14.37 11.66
N MET A 451 -0.33 -13.90 10.44
CA MET A 451 0.07 -14.77 9.34
C MET A 451 1.43 -15.39 9.62
N GLN A 452 1.61 -16.63 9.18
CA GLN A 452 2.87 -17.35 9.31
C GLN A 452 3.17 -18.11 8.01
N PHE A 453 4.44 -18.18 7.66
CA PHE A 453 4.87 -19.10 6.61
C PHE A 453 4.97 -20.52 7.18
N ASP A 454 4.60 -21.55 6.41
CA ASP A 454 4.73 -22.94 6.87
C ASP A 454 6.19 -23.36 7.14
N GLN A 455 7.15 -22.68 6.48
CA GLN A 455 8.60 -22.88 6.60
C GLN A 455 9.29 -21.54 6.33
N HIS A 456 10.55 -21.39 6.75
CA HIS A 456 11.36 -20.25 6.33
C HIS A 456 11.39 -20.16 4.80
N LYS A 457 10.96 -19.02 4.26
CA LYS A 457 10.94 -18.74 2.82
C LYS A 457 12.01 -17.72 2.48
N SER A 458 12.72 -17.95 1.39
CA SER A 458 13.59 -16.94 0.79
C SER A 458 12.78 -15.88 0.05
N ALA A 459 13.29 -14.66 -0.01
CA ALA A 459 12.79 -13.55 -0.81
C ALA A 459 12.70 -13.89 -2.30
N VAL A 460 13.63 -14.74 -2.77
CA VAL A 460 13.73 -15.21 -4.15
C VAL A 460 13.40 -16.70 -4.20
N LEU A 461 12.40 -17.05 -4.99
CA LEU A 461 11.88 -18.40 -5.14
C LEU A 461 12.13 -18.90 -6.56
N GLU A 462 12.85 -20.00 -6.68
CA GLU A 462 13.07 -20.68 -7.96
C GLU A 462 11.90 -21.60 -8.30
N THR A 463 11.40 -21.50 -9.53
CA THR A 463 10.39 -22.43 -10.05
C THR A 463 11.01 -23.76 -10.49
N GLY A 464 10.24 -24.85 -10.48
CA GLY A 464 10.64 -26.08 -11.14
C GLY A 464 10.62 -25.98 -12.67
N GLU A 465 11.08 -27.01 -13.39
CA GLU A 465 11.17 -27.02 -14.86
C GLU A 465 9.83 -26.77 -15.59
N LYS A 466 8.69 -26.98 -14.92
CA LYS A 466 7.35 -26.67 -15.46
C LYS A 466 6.86 -25.27 -15.07
N GLY A 467 7.75 -24.41 -14.56
CA GLY A 467 7.42 -23.05 -14.10
C GLY A 467 6.58 -23.00 -12.83
N GLY A 468 6.46 -24.12 -12.11
CA GLY A 468 5.61 -24.26 -10.92
C GLY A 468 6.33 -23.91 -9.61
N ILE A 469 5.66 -23.16 -8.73
CA ILE A 469 6.06 -22.92 -7.34
C ILE A 469 4.83 -22.76 -6.44
N LYS A 470 4.93 -23.21 -5.18
CA LYS A 470 3.86 -23.10 -4.17
C LYS A 470 4.28 -22.20 -3.01
N ILE A 471 3.41 -21.24 -2.68
CA ILE A 471 3.53 -20.35 -1.51
C ILE A 471 2.30 -20.58 -0.64
N SER A 472 2.51 -20.84 0.65
CA SER A 472 1.44 -21.12 1.61
C SER A 472 1.62 -20.26 2.85
N LEU A 473 0.50 -19.68 3.30
CA LEU A 473 0.42 -18.87 4.52
C LEU A 473 -0.61 -19.52 5.45
N ARG A 474 -0.23 -19.76 6.69
CA ARG A 474 -1.13 -20.13 7.77
C ARG A 474 -1.67 -18.87 8.42
N ILE A 475 -2.94 -18.90 8.81
CA ILE A 475 -3.57 -17.84 9.61
C ILE A 475 -4.17 -18.42 10.89
N PRO A 476 -4.41 -17.60 11.92
CA PRO A 476 -5.15 -18.03 13.10
C PRO A 476 -6.56 -18.53 12.73
N GLU A 477 -7.03 -19.60 13.38
CA GLU A 477 -8.31 -20.26 13.05
C GLU A 477 -9.52 -19.30 13.11
N HIS A 478 -9.51 -18.34 14.04
CA HIS A 478 -10.57 -17.36 14.16
C HIS A 478 -10.66 -16.39 12.96
N TYR A 479 -9.61 -16.27 12.15
CA TYR A 479 -9.62 -15.48 10.91
C TYR A 479 -9.98 -16.30 9.65
N GLU A 480 -10.12 -17.62 9.76
CA GLU A 480 -10.35 -18.54 8.63
C GLU A 480 -11.52 -18.11 7.73
N ASN A 481 -12.61 -17.63 8.33
CA ASN A 481 -13.81 -17.20 7.62
C ASN A 481 -13.90 -15.68 7.43
N ASP A 482 -12.95 -14.93 7.97
CA ASP A 482 -13.03 -13.48 8.03
C ASP A 482 -12.02 -12.81 7.10
N LEU A 483 -10.95 -13.49 6.73
CA LEU A 483 -9.87 -12.92 5.93
C LEU A 483 -9.98 -13.30 4.45
N VAL A 484 -9.81 -12.32 3.57
CA VAL A 484 -9.80 -12.50 2.11
C VAL A 484 -8.43 -12.10 1.57
N PHE A 485 -7.96 -12.89 0.61
CA PHE A 485 -6.69 -12.68 -0.05
C PHE A 485 -6.88 -12.22 -1.48
N PHE A 486 -6.00 -11.32 -1.90
CA PHE A 486 -5.86 -10.87 -3.27
C PHE A 486 -4.38 -11.00 -3.64
N TYR A 487 -4.09 -11.11 -4.92
CA TYR A 487 -2.72 -11.28 -5.36
C TYR A 487 -2.48 -10.59 -6.69
N GLN A 488 -1.23 -10.25 -6.95
CA GLN A 488 -0.77 -9.74 -8.23
C GLN A 488 0.48 -10.49 -8.67
N LEU A 489 0.54 -10.83 -9.95
CA LEU A 489 1.71 -11.39 -10.60
C LEU A 489 2.10 -10.46 -11.74
N ARG A 490 3.35 -9.99 -11.73
CA ARG A 490 3.89 -9.08 -12.77
C ARG A 490 5.31 -9.45 -13.14
N PHE A 491 5.75 -9.10 -14.34
CA PHE A 491 7.17 -9.23 -14.71
C PHE A 491 8.03 -8.32 -13.83
N ALA A 492 9.20 -8.83 -13.42
CA ALA A 492 10.17 -8.08 -12.63
C ALA A 492 10.94 -7.07 -13.48
N ASP A 493 11.17 -7.43 -14.75
CA ASP A 493 11.77 -6.59 -15.79
C ASP A 493 11.03 -5.25 -15.93
N LYS A 494 11.79 -4.15 -16.07
CA LYS A 494 11.27 -2.79 -16.10
C LYS A 494 10.44 -2.50 -17.34
N GLU A 495 10.82 -3.06 -18.50
CA GLU A 495 10.10 -2.83 -19.76
C GLU A 495 8.74 -3.52 -19.76
N ARG A 496 8.70 -4.74 -19.20
CA ARG A 496 7.51 -5.59 -19.16
C ARG A 496 6.70 -5.47 -17.87
N ARG A 497 7.11 -4.63 -16.92
CA ARG A 497 6.46 -4.49 -15.60
C ARG A 497 4.98 -4.14 -15.70
N ASN A 498 4.60 -3.37 -16.73
CA ASN A 498 3.22 -2.94 -16.97
C ASN A 498 2.44 -3.94 -17.87
N ASP A 499 3.08 -5.02 -18.33
CA ASP A 499 2.42 -6.06 -19.10
C ASP A 499 1.64 -6.98 -18.15
N LEU A 500 0.35 -6.70 -17.99
CA LEU A 500 -0.54 -7.51 -17.15
C LEU A 500 -1.03 -8.80 -17.83
N THR A 501 -0.63 -9.04 -19.09
CA THR A 501 -1.10 -10.17 -19.87
C THR A 501 0.04 -10.90 -20.58
N TYR A 502 -0.12 -12.20 -20.77
CA TYR A 502 0.73 -13.03 -21.62
C TYR A 502 -0.14 -13.76 -22.64
N ARG A 503 0.13 -13.55 -23.93
CA ARG A 503 -0.65 -14.13 -25.06
C ARG A 503 -2.18 -13.94 -24.90
N GLY A 504 -2.59 -12.76 -24.44
CA GLY A 504 -3.99 -12.38 -24.25
C GLY A 504 -4.64 -12.91 -22.96
N ALA A 505 -3.94 -13.69 -22.13
CA ALA A 505 -4.42 -14.10 -20.82
C ALA A 505 -3.79 -13.22 -19.71
N ASN A 506 -4.59 -12.78 -18.73
CA ASN A 506 -4.10 -12.08 -17.56
C ASN A 506 -3.11 -12.98 -16.77
N LEU A 507 -2.01 -12.41 -16.27
CA LEU A 507 -1.02 -13.11 -15.46
C LEU A 507 -1.61 -13.76 -14.19
N GLU A 508 -2.67 -13.19 -13.61
CA GLU A 508 -3.38 -13.75 -12.45
C GLU A 508 -3.99 -15.13 -12.72
N ARG A 509 -4.29 -15.44 -14.00
CA ARG A 509 -4.78 -16.76 -14.40
C ARG A 509 -3.70 -17.83 -14.39
N PHE A 510 -2.44 -17.48 -14.12
CA PHE A 510 -1.35 -18.42 -13.91
C PHE A 510 -1.13 -18.72 -12.42
N VAL A 511 -2.06 -18.29 -11.56
CA VAL A 511 -2.03 -18.53 -10.11
C VAL A 511 -3.32 -19.22 -9.71
N PHE A 512 -3.18 -20.39 -9.08
CA PHE A 512 -4.27 -21.09 -8.42
C PHE A 512 -4.23 -20.75 -6.93
N GLN A 513 -5.17 -19.92 -6.47
CA GLN A 513 -5.33 -19.55 -5.06
C GLN A 513 -6.46 -20.35 -4.42
N ALA A 514 -6.18 -21.10 -3.35
CA ALA A 514 -7.17 -21.86 -2.60
C ALA A 514 -7.00 -21.64 -1.10
N MET A 515 -8.11 -21.69 -0.37
CA MET A 515 -8.15 -21.66 1.09
C MET A 515 -8.67 -23.01 1.58
N VAL A 516 -7.84 -23.74 2.32
CA VAL A 516 -8.19 -25.03 2.92
C VAL A 516 -7.93 -24.93 4.41
N ASP A 517 -8.98 -25.15 5.19
CA ASP A 517 -8.96 -24.93 6.64
C ASP A 517 -8.37 -23.52 6.93
N ASN A 518 -7.40 -23.38 7.84
CA ASN A 518 -6.75 -22.09 8.15
C ASN A 518 -5.49 -21.78 7.31
N GLN A 519 -5.34 -22.38 6.13
CA GLN A 519 -4.18 -22.19 5.25
C GLN A 519 -4.61 -21.70 3.86
N VAL A 520 -4.04 -20.57 3.43
CA VAL A 520 -4.12 -20.10 2.04
C VAL A 520 -2.91 -20.59 1.26
N THR A 521 -3.15 -21.12 0.06
CA THR A 521 -2.11 -21.60 -0.86
C THR A 521 -2.24 -20.89 -2.20
N PHE A 522 -1.10 -20.41 -2.70
CA PHE A 522 -0.92 -19.84 -4.05
C PHE A 522 0.01 -20.76 -4.84
N SER A 523 -0.55 -21.48 -5.82
CA SER A 523 0.22 -22.30 -6.76
C SER A 523 0.44 -21.54 -8.06
N ILE A 524 1.64 -21.01 -8.23
CA ILE A 524 2.03 -20.15 -9.35
C ILE A 524 2.67 -21.02 -10.43
N HIS A 525 2.24 -20.86 -11.67
CA HIS A 525 2.73 -21.59 -12.84
C HIS A 525 3.10 -20.62 -13.95
N VAL A 526 4.31 -20.08 -13.92
CA VAL A 526 4.68 -18.95 -14.77
C VAL A 526 4.63 -19.31 -16.27
N PRO A 527 4.19 -18.38 -17.13
CA PRO A 527 3.94 -18.68 -18.54
C PRO A 527 5.20 -18.79 -19.42
N THR A 528 6.31 -18.22 -18.98
CA THR A 528 7.55 -18.11 -19.76
C THR A 528 8.74 -17.95 -18.83
N VAL A 529 9.93 -18.35 -19.31
CA VAL A 529 11.23 -18.04 -18.68
C VAL A 529 11.36 -16.53 -18.52
N ALA A 530 11.39 -16.08 -17.27
CA ALA A 530 11.49 -14.70 -16.83
C ALA A 530 11.54 -14.64 -15.30
N GLU A 531 11.77 -13.44 -14.78
CA GLU A 531 11.60 -13.12 -13.37
C GLU A 531 10.26 -12.38 -13.17
N TYR A 532 9.62 -12.65 -12.04
CA TYR A 532 8.32 -12.09 -11.69
C TYR A 532 8.33 -11.58 -10.26
N PHE A 533 7.49 -10.58 -9.96
CA PHE A 533 7.10 -10.26 -8.60
C PHE A 533 5.71 -10.80 -8.33
N PHE A 534 5.58 -11.49 -7.21
CA PHE A 534 4.32 -11.99 -6.69
C PHE A 534 3.99 -11.28 -5.38
N GLU A 535 2.87 -10.56 -5.36
CA GLU A 535 2.43 -9.74 -4.24
C GLU A 535 1.13 -10.32 -3.69
N VAL A 536 1.05 -10.52 -2.37
CA VAL A 536 -0.13 -10.99 -1.67
C VAL A 536 -0.66 -9.87 -0.80
N PHE A 537 -1.95 -9.61 -0.90
CA PHE A 537 -2.68 -8.64 -0.13
C PHE A 537 -3.75 -9.35 0.69
N ALA A 538 -4.05 -8.80 1.88
CA ALA A 538 -5.05 -9.38 2.77
C ALA A 538 -5.94 -8.29 3.36
N ASN A 539 -7.20 -8.64 3.58
CA ASN A 539 -8.14 -7.78 4.28
C ASN A 539 -9.23 -8.58 5.02
N LYS A 540 -9.67 -8.08 6.17
CA LYS A 540 -10.80 -8.65 6.91
C LYS A 540 -12.13 -8.24 6.28
N ILE A 541 -13.12 -9.12 6.31
CA ILE A 541 -14.50 -8.84 5.93
C ILE A 541 -15.22 -8.24 7.13
N ASP A 542 -15.51 -6.93 7.02
CA ASP A 542 -16.33 -6.20 7.99
C ASP A 542 -17.76 -6.75 8.04
N GLU A 543 -18.43 -6.61 9.19
CA GLU A 543 -19.81 -7.09 9.40
C GLU A 543 -20.81 -6.50 8.41
N THR A 544 -20.60 -5.26 7.97
CA THR A 544 -21.38 -4.59 6.92
C THR A 544 -21.23 -5.25 5.55
N ASN A 545 -20.14 -5.97 5.29
CA ASN A 545 -19.91 -6.73 4.05
C ASN A 545 -20.38 -8.19 4.15
N ARG A 546 -20.77 -8.67 5.34
CA ARG A 546 -21.36 -10.02 5.53
C ARG A 546 -22.83 -10.05 5.16
N CYS A 547 -23.54 -8.93 5.31
CA CYS A 547 -24.96 -8.80 5.00
C CYS A 547 -25.17 -8.32 3.56
N ILE A 548 -25.19 -9.25 2.60
CA ILE A 548 -25.76 -9.01 1.27
C ILE A 548 -27.30 -9.05 1.41
N GLU A 549 -27.88 -8.06 2.07
CA GLU A 549 -29.33 -7.81 2.03
C GLU A 549 -29.69 -6.61 1.16
N ASP A 550 -28.77 -5.64 0.98
CA ASP A 550 -29.04 -4.45 0.19
C ASP A 550 -28.31 -4.43 -1.16
N ASN A 551 -29.11 -4.44 -2.22
CA ASN A 551 -28.76 -4.34 -3.63
C ASN A 551 -28.12 -3.00 -4.00
N ASN A 552 -26.86 -2.79 -3.62
CA ASN A 552 -26.03 -1.84 -4.35
C ASN A 552 -24.61 -2.36 -4.48
N SER A 553 -24.24 -2.66 -5.71
CA SER A 553 -22.88 -2.92 -6.18
C SER A 553 -22.00 -1.66 -6.13
N ASN A 554 -22.05 -0.93 -5.02
CA ASN A 554 -21.08 0.07 -4.63
C ASN A 554 -20.33 -0.49 -3.41
N LEU A 555 -19.71 -1.65 -3.60
CA LEU A 555 -18.59 -2.08 -2.76
C LEU A 555 -17.61 -0.91 -2.74
N ALA A 556 -17.46 -0.25 -1.58
CA ALA A 556 -16.40 0.73 -1.39
C ALA A 556 -15.09 0.09 -1.89
N PRO A 557 -14.26 0.80 -2.69
CA PRO A 557 -13.09 0.20 -3.30
C PRO A 557 -12.21 -0.42 -2.20
N PHE A 558 -12.11 -1.75 -2.18
CA PHE A 558 -11.27 -2.47 -1.24
C PHE A 558 -9.83 -1.98 -1.40
N ARG A 559 -9.31 -1.33 -0.35
CA ARG A 559 -7.92 -0.88 -0.32
C ARG A 559 -7.07 -2.01 0.21
N LEU A 560 -6.60 -2.83 -0.72
CA LEU A 560 -5.76 -3.97 -0.47
C LEU A 560 -4.40 -3.50 0.04
N LYS A 561 -4.03 -3.90 1.26
CA LYS A 561 -2.70 -3.68 1.80
C LYS A 561 -1.85 -4.94 1.57
N CYS A 562 -0.63 -4.72 1.09
CA CYS A 562 0.30 -5.81 0.83
C CYS A 562 0.69 -6.45 2.17
N ALA A 563 0.52 -7.77 2.28
CA ALA A 563 0.96 -8.55 3.43
C ALA A 563 2.36 -9.10 3.20
N CYS A 564 2.61 -9.69 2.03
CA CYS A 564 3.93 -10.20 1.68
C CYS A 564 4.20 -10.18 0.17
N LYS A 565 5.49 -10.25 -0.20
CA LYS A 565 5.94 -10.18 -1.58
C LYS A 565 7.19 -11.04 -1.82
N PHE A 566 7.25 -11.64 -3.00
CA PHE A 566 8.33 -12.53 -3.43
C PHE A 566 8.79 -12.19 -4.83
N LYS A 567 10.07 -12.48 -5.12
CA LYS A 567 10.58 -12.60 -6.49
C LYS A 567 10.52 -14.07 -6.89
N VAL A 568 9.86 -14.36 -8.00
CA VAL A 568 9.76 -15.71 -8.56
C VAL A 568 10.62 -15.77 -9.81
N THR A 569 11.63 -16.64 -9.81
CA THR A 569 12.59 -16.80 -10.90
C THR A 569 12.31 -18.09 -11.65
N CYS A 570 12.24 -17.99 -12.98
CA CYS A 570 12.12 -19.13 -13.87
C CYS A 570 13.23 -19.06 -14.91
N SER A 571 14.22 -19.94 -14.75
CA SER A 571 15.41 -20.05 -15.60
C SER A 571 15.19 -21.02 -16.78
N SER A 572 14.29 -21.99 -16.65
CA SER A 572 13.93 -22.94 -17.71
C SER A 572 12.45 -23.29 -17.66
N LEU A 573 11.87 -23.58 -18.83
CA LEU A 573 10.46 -23.97 -18.94
C LEU A 573 10.28 -25.08 -19.98
N VAL A 574 9.88 -26.26 -19.52
CA VAL A 574 9.57 -27.43 -20.34
C VAL A 574 8.08 -27.45 -20.66
N GLY A 575 7.76 -27.39 -21.95
CA GLY A 575 6.39 -27.41 -22.44
C GLY A 575 5.73 -26.03 -22.49
N LYS A 576 4.46 -26.00 -22.88
CA LYS A 576 3.66 -24.78 -22.94
C LYS A 576 2.78 -24.70 -21.71
N MET A 577 2.96 -23.66 -20.90
CA MET A 577 2.06 -23.38 -19.79
C MET A 577 0.82 -22.63 -20.29
N HIS A 578 -0.34 -23.12 -19.87
CA HIS A 578 -1.63 -22.57 -20.22
C HIS A 578 -2.23 -21.87 -19.00
N ALA A 579 -2.86 -20.71 -19.22
CA ALA A 579 -3.61 -20.02 -18.18
C ALA A 579 -4.77 -20.90 -17.70
N LEU A 580 -5.14 -20.81 -16.42
CA LEU A 580 -6.34 -21.44 -15.88
C LEU A 580 -7.59 -20.96 -16.63
N PRO A 581 -8.69 -21.76 -16.66
CA PRO A 581 -9.97 -21.36 -17.25
C PRO A 581 -10.41 -19.95 -16.81
N ASN A 582 -11.05 -19.22 -17.72
CA ASN A 582 -11.48 -17.83 -17.48
C ASN A 582 -12.75 -17.78 -16.60
N CYS A 583 -12.58 -18.13 -15.33
CA CYS A 583 -13.58 -18.05 -14.27
C CYS A 583 -13.59 -16.68 -13.61
N ALA A 584 -14.58 -16.45 -12.73
CA ALA A 584 -14.61 -15.22 -11.92
C ALA A 584 -13.36 -15.08 -11.04
N ALA A 585 -12.99 -13.83 -10.72
CA ALA A 585 -11.86 -13.53 -9.84
C ALA A 585 -12.10 -14.02 -8.40
N GLY A 586 -11.00 -14.23 -7.67
CA GLY A 586 -10.99 -14.71 -6.27
C GLY A 586 -10.57 -16.17 -6.12
N GLU A 587 -10.85 -16.74 -4.96
CA GLU A 587 -10.37 -18.06 -4.55
C GLU A 587 -11.09 -19.23 -5.24
N TRP A 588 -10.35 -20.33 -5.42
CA TRP A 588 -10.86 -21.63 -5.86
C TRP A 588 -11.34 -22.45 -4.67
N GLY A 589 -12.36 -23.26 -4.90
CA GLY A 589 -12.96 -24.14 -3.90
C GLY A 589 -14.21 -23.58 -3.22
N PRO A 590 -14.81 -24.39 -2.34
CA PRO A 590 -16.10 -24.11 -1.71
C PRO A 590 -16.03 -23.05 -0.61
N LYS A 591 -14.84 -22.66 -0.15
CA LYS A 591 -14.68 -21.80 1.04
C LYS A 591 -15.44 -20.49 0.94
N LYS A 592 -15.37 -19.82 -0.22
CA LYS A 592 -16.14 -18.60 -0.52
C LYS A 592 -17.65 -18.82 -0.42
N ALA A 593 -18.14 -19.95 -0.92
CA ALA A 593 -19.56 -20.29 -0.92
C ALA A 593 -20.06 -20.57 0.51
N PHE A 594 -19.26 -21.24 1.33
CA PHE A 594 -19.53 -21.40 2.75
C PHE A 594 -19.55 -20.05 3.47
N ARG A 595 -18.52 -19.22 3.27
CA ARG A 595 -18.35 -17.92 3.93
C ARG A 595 -19.50 -16.94 3.67
N HIS A 596 -19.95 -16.80 2.42
CA HIS A 596 -20.95 -15.79 2.04
C HIS A 596 -22.38 -16.32 1.95
N PHE A 597 -22.56 -17.63 1.70
CA PHE A 597 -23.88 -18.22 1.47
C PHE A 597 -24.22 -19.37 2.42
N GLY A 598 -23.28 -19.81 3.27
CA GLY A 598 -23.42 -20.97 4.16
C GLY A 598 -23.49 -22.31 3.42
N LEU A 599 -23.10 -22.35 2.14
CA LEU A 599 -23.14 -23.58 1.33
C LEU A 599 -22.04 -24.53 1.79
N MET A 600 -22.41 -25.64 2.42
CA MET A 600 -21.45 -26.64 2.88
C MET A 600 -21.24 -27.70 1.79
N PRO A 601 -20.01 -27.96 1.34
CA PRO A 601 -19.76 -29.02 0.37
C PRO A 601 -20.09 -30.39 0.98
N ILE A 602 -20.83 -31.22 0.25
CA ILE A 602 -21.07 -32.62 0.59
C ILE A 602 -20.00 -33.44 -0.11
N LEU A 603 -19.03 -33.90 0.68
CA LEU A 603 -17.92 -34.70 0.17
C LEU A 603 -18.47 -36.07 -0.27
N PRO A 604 -17.99 -36.63 -1.40
CA PRO A 604 -18.28 -38.01 -1.75
C PRO A 604 -17.90 -38.92 -0.58
N THR A 605 -18.62 -40.02 -0.38
CA THR A 605 -18.18 -41.12 0.48
C THR A 605 -17.88 -42.31 -0.42
N SER A 606 -16.61 -42.76 -0.42
CA SER A 606 -16.19 -43.98 -1.11
C SER A 606 -17.07 -45.17 -0.72
N PRO A 607 -17.46 -46.05 -1.66
CA PRO A 607 -18.25 -47.26 -1.38
C PRO A 607 -17.61 -48.18 -0.33
N ASN A 608 -16.29 -48.07 -0.13
CA ASN A 608 -15.52 -48.88 0.81
C ASN A 608 -15.15 -48.12 2.11
N GLY A 609 -15.68 -46.91 2.32
CA GLY A 609 -15.49 -46.13 3.55
C GLY A 609 -14.08 -45.59 3.82
N VAL A 610 -13.08 -45.91 3.00
CA VAL A 610 -11.70 -45.42 3.14
C VAL A 610 -11.38 -44.46 2.00
N GLU A 611 -11.32 -43.18 2.32
CA GLU A 611 -10.83 -42.13 1.42
C GLU A 611 -9.41 -41.75 1.79
N LYS A 612 -8.55 -41.56 0.79
CA LYS A 612 -7.21 -41.07 1.04
C LYS A 612 -7.27 -39.59 1.40
N PRO A 613 -6.61 -39.14 2.49
CA PRO A 613 -6.62 -37.74 2.93
C PRO A 613 -6.25 -36.74 1.83
N GLU A 614 -5.28 -37.10 0.97
CA GLU A 614 -4.83 -36.30 -0.19
C GLU A 614 -5.95 -35.96 -1.19
N HIS A 615 -6.89 -36.88 -1.42
CA HIS A 615 -8.01 -36.64 -2.33
C HIS A 615 -9.01 -35.67 -1.71
N LEU A 616 -9.22 -35.75 -0.40
CA LEU A 616 -10.13 -34.87 0.33
C LEU A 616 -9.63 -33.42 0.31
N GLU A 617 -8.33 -33.21 0.50
CA GLU A 617 -7.71 -31.88 0.42
C GLU A 617 -7.83 -31.27 -0.98
N ILE A 618 -7.63 -32.06 -2.03
CA ILE A 618 -7.77 -31.60 -3.41
C ILE A 618 -9.21 -31.14 -3.68
N ILE A 619 -10.21 -31.87 -3.18
CA ILE A 619 -11.63 -31.49 -3.26
C ILE A 619 -11.90 -30.22 -2.45
N LYS A 620 -11.41 -30.14 -1.21
CA LYS A 620 -11.51 -28.92 -0.38
C LYS A 620 -10.85 -27.71 -1.05
N ALA A 621 -9.76 -27.91 -1.80
CA ALA A 621 -9.08 -26.85 -2.54
C ALA A 621 -9.79 -26.44 -3.84
N GLY A 622 -10.88 -27.13 -4.22
CA GLY A 622 -11.63 -26.81 -5.41
C GLY A 622 -11.07 -27.38 -6.71
N MET A 623 -10.31 -28.46 -6.64
CA MET A 623 -9.76 -29.13 -7.82
C MET A 623 -10.29 -30.56 -7.91
N LEU A 624 -10.67 -31.00 -9.11
CA LEU A 624 -11.16 -32.36 -9.37
C LEU A 624 -10.45 -32.94 -10.59
N THR A 625 -10.04 -34.19 -10.50
CA THR A 625 -9.53 -34.94 -11.66
C THR A 625 -10.55 -36.01 -12.01
N VAL A 626 -11.05 -35.97 -13.24
CA VAL A 626 -12.20 -36.80 -13.69
C VAL A 626 -11.98 -37.33 -15.10
N GLU A 627 -12.78 -38.34 -15.47
CA GLU A 627 -12.87 -38.82 -16.85
C GLU A 627 -14.14 -38.23 -17.51
N ASP A 628 -15.22 -39.00 -17.62
CA ASP A 628 -16.39 -38.61 -18.42
C ASP A 628 -17.24 -37.49 -17.82
N LYS A 629 -17.40 -37.49 -16.49
CA LYS A 629 -18.34 -36.61 -15.79
C LYS A 629 -17.88 -36.30 -14.38
N PHE A 630 -18.41 -35.22 -13.83
CA PHE A 630 -18.28 -34.90 -12.41
C PHE A 630 -19.65 -34.64 -11.78
N VAL A 631 -19.72 -34.80 -10.45
CA VAL A 631 -20.86 -34.41 -9.62
C VAL A 631 -20.33 -33.75 -8.36
N ILE A 632 -20.77 -32.52 -8.09
CA ILE A 632 -20.48 -31.77 -6.87
C ILE A 632 -21.80 -31.51 -6.16
N ARG A 633 -21.82 -31.71 -4.84
CA ARG A 633 -23.02 -31.51 -4.03
C ARG A 633 -22.77 -30.51 -2.90
N PHE A 634 -23.79 -29.73 -2.56
CA PHE A 634 -23.76 -28.80 -1.43
C PHE A 634 -25.04 -28.92 -0.61
N GLN A 635 -24.90 -28.79 0.71
CA GLN A 635 -26.02 -28.54 1.61
C GLN A 635 -26.42 -27.06 1.50
N ILE A 636 -27.70 -26.82 1.27
CA ILE A 636 -28.32 -25.51 1.15
C ILE A 636 -28.83 -25.09 2.54
N PRO A 637 -28.28 -24.02 3.16
CA PRO A 637 -28.67 -23.63 4.52
C PRO A 637 -29.98 -22.84 4.57
N ARG A 638 -30.35 -22.18 3.47
CA ARG A 638 -31.55 -21.34 3.34
C ARG A 638 -32.00 -21.26 1.88
N PRO A 639 -33.25 -20.84 1.58
CA PRO A 639 -33.72 -20.76 0.20
C PRO A 639 -32.87 -19.83 -0.68
N LEU A 640 -32.12 -20.43 -1.62
CA LEU A 640 -31.25 -19.76 -2.58
C LEU A 640 -31.64 -20.14 -4.01
N GLN A 641 -31.35 -19.26 -4.97
CA GLN A 641 -31.38 -19.51 -6.40
C GLN A 641 -29.95 -19.60 -6.94
N PHE A 642 -29.72 -20.48 -7.91
CA PHE A 642 -28.39 -20.79 -8.40
C PHE A 642 -28.29 -20.74 -9.92
N VAL A 643 -27.09 -20.40 -10.41
CA VAL A 643 -26.69 -20.58 -11.81
C VAL A 643 -25.28 -21.14 -11.82
N ALA A 644 -25.03 -22.18 -12.62
CA ALA A 644 -23.69 -22.70 -12.86
C ALA A 644 -23.28 -22.47 -14.31
N LYS A 645 -22.01 -22.11 -14.53
CA LYS A 645 -21.42 -21.95 -15.86
C LYS A 645 -20.19 -22.83 -15.99
N LEU A 646 -20.09 -23.55 -17.10
CA LEU A 646 -18.90 -24.31 -17.46
C LEU A 646 -18.02 -23.46 -18.38
N ARG A 647 -16.72 -23.43 -18.10
CA ARG A 647 -15.72 -22.62 -18.80
C ARG A 647 -14.64 -23.52 -19.35
N MET A 648 -14.19 -23.26 -20.58
CA MET A 648 -12.99 -23.88 -21.14
C MET A 648 -12.22 -22.80 -21.92
N ASN A 649 -10.90 -22.81 -21.80
CA ASN A 649 -10.09 -21.88 -22.57
C ASN A 649 -10.37 -22.00 -24.07
N GLN A 650 -10.47 -20.86 -24.74
CA GLN A 650 -10.72 -20.80 -26.18
C GLN A 650 -12.08 -21.41 -26.58
N VAL A 651 -13.07 -21.45 -25.70
CA VAL A 651 -14.44 -21.90 -26.03
C VAL A 651 -15.41 -20.87 -25.47
N GLU A 652 -16.43 -20.51 -26.25
CA GLU A 652 -17.50 -19.60 -25.81
C GLU A 652 -18.43 -20.30 -24.82
N ASP A 653 -18.98 -19.57 -23.85
CA ASP A 653 -19.81 -20.15 -22.78
C ASP A 653 -21.03 -20.91 -23.30
N TYR A 654 -21.73 -20.37 -24.30
CA TYR A 654 -22.96 -20.96 -24.84
C TYR A 654 -22.73 -22.35 -25.48
N VAL A 655 -21.50 -22.65 -25.91
CA VAL A 655 -21.13 -23.97 -26.45
C VAL A 655 -21.08 -25.01 -25.33
N LEU A 656 -20.78 -24.58 -24.11
CA LEU A 656 -20.61 -25.43 -22.94
C LEU A 656 -21.88 -25.57 -22.08
N GLU A 657 -22.85 -24.65 -22.24
CA GLU A 657 -24.13 -24.67 -21.51
C GLU A 657 -24.87 -26.01 -21.56
N PRO A 658 -24.96 -26.73 -22.69
CA PRO A 658 -25.68 -28.01 -22.74
C PRO A 658 -25.05 -29.14 -21.92
N PHE A 659 -23.78 -28.98 -21.50
CA PHE A 659 -23.01 -30.02 -20.83
C PHE A 659 -23.08 -29.93 -19.31
N ILE A 660 -23.56 -28.83 -18.75
CA ILE A 660 -23.66 -28.61 -17.31
C ILE A 660 -25.13 -28.60 -16.87
N HIS A 661 -25.40 -29.31 -15.78
CA HIS A 661 -26.73 -29.47 -15.21
C HIS A 661 -26.71 -29.12 -13.74
N LEU A 662 -27.74 -28.41 -13.31
CA LEU A 662 -27.93 -27.97 -11.94
C LEU A 662 -29.32 -28.38 -11.45
N THR A 663 -29.39 -29.08 -10.33
CA THR A 663 -30.65 -29.42 -9.65
C THR A 663 -30.56 -29.01 -8.18
N ALA A 664 -31.63 -28.42 -7.66
CA ALA A 664 -31.75 -28.07 -6.25
C ALA A 664 -33.02 -28.73 -5.71
N GLU A 665 -32.84 -29.86 -5.00
CA GLU A 665 -33.93 -30.68 -4.47
C GLU A 665 -33.85 -30.68 -2.94
N GLY A 666 -34.92 -30.22 -2.28
CA GLY A 666 -34.94 -30.05 -0.83
C GLY A 666 -33.83 -29.09 -0.36
N GLN A 667 -32.91 -29.59 0.46
CA GLN A 667 -31.75 -28.84 0.95
C GLN A 667 -30.43 -29.27 0.27
N VAL A 668 -30.48 -29.93 -0.88
CA VAL A 668 -29.28 -30.38 -1.59
C VAL A 668 -29.21 -29.75 -2.97
N LEU A 669 -28.11 -29.03 -3.23
CA LEU A 669 -27.73 -28.55 -4.55
C LEU A 669 -26.81 -29.58 -5.19
N THR A 670 -27.13 -30.03 -6.40
CA THR A 670 -26.28 -30.91 -7.22
C THR A 670 -25.89 -30.19 -8.49
N VAL A 671 -24.58 -30.06 -8.73
CA VAL A 671 -24.00 -29.55 -9.99
C VAL A 671 -23.26 -30.71 -10.65
N SER A 672 -23.62 -31.04 -11.87
CA SER A 672 -23.00 -32.12 -12.63
C SER A 672 -22.71 -31.70 -14.06
N ALA A 673 -21.71 -32.29 -14.69
CA ALA A 673 -21.49 -32.11 -16.12
C ALA A 673 -20.97 -33.38 -16.77
N SER A 674 -21.39 -33.61 -18.01
CA SER A 674 -20.79 -34.62 -18.90
C SER A 674 -19.84 -33.92 -19.84
N LEU A 675 -18.54 -34.16 -19.72
CA LEU A 675 -17.53 -33.33 -20.36
C LEU A 675 -17.35 -33.73 -21.83
N PRO A 676 -17.35 -32.77 -22.77
CA PRO A 676 -17.31 -33.09 -24.20
C PRO A 676 -15.96 -33.60 -24.68
N GLN A 677 -14.85 -33.22 -24.05
CA GLN A 677 -13.50 -33.64 -24.46
C GLN A 677 -12.52 -33.58 -23.28
N PRO A 678 -11.34 -34.22 -23.36
CA PRO A 678 -10.27 -34.03 -22.38
C PRO A 678 -9.77 -32.58 -22.34
N GLY A 679 -9.34 -32.13 -21.17
CA GLY A 679 -8.81 -30.79 -20.96
C GLY A 679 -9.13 -30.21 -19.59
N GLN A 680 -8.80 -28.92 -19.43
CA GLN A 680 -9.09 -28.18 -18.20
C GLN A 680 -10.36 -27.35 -18.35
N TYR A 681 -11.28 -27.55 -17.41
CA TYR A 681 -12.53 -26.80 -17.31
C TYR A 681 -12.59 -26.04 -16.00
N GLY A 682 -13.27 -24.91 -16.01
CA GLY A 682 -13.63 -24.16 -14.83
C GLY A 682 -15.14 -24.20 -14.63
N ILE A 683 -15.60 -24.27 -13.39
CA ILE A 683 -17.02 -24.13 -13.05
C ILE A 683 -17.15 -22.84 -12.26
N ASP A 684 -18.02 -21.93 -12.68
CA ASP A 684 -18.47 -20.81 -11.84
C ASP A 684 -19.87 -21.15 -11.29
N LEU A 685 -20.03 -21.14 -9.97
CA LEU A 685 -21.33 -21.23 -9.31
C LEU A 685 -21.71 -19.85 -8.77
N TYR A 686 -22.89 -19.39 -9.11
CA TYR A 686 -23.48 -18.15 -8.62
C TYR A 686 -24.72 -18.44 -7.77
N ALA A 687 -24.96 -17.62 -6.75
CA ALA A 687 -26.07 -17.75 -5.84
C ALA A 687 -26.70 -16.39 -5.51
N ARG A 688 -27.99 -16.39 -5.18
CA ARG A 688 -28.71 -15.27 -4.54
C ARG A 688 -29.85 -15.77 -3.66
N PRO A 689 -30.29 -15.01 -2.64
CA PRO A 689 -31.49 -15.33 -1.86
C PRO A 689 -32.75 -15.41 -2.75
N LYS A 690 -33.64 -16.37 -2.46
CA LYS A 690 -34.89 -16.55 -3.24
C LYS A 690 -35.87 -15.37 -3.10
N GLY A 691 -35.78 -14.61 -2.01
CA GLY A 691 -36.61 -13.42 -1.73
C GLY A 691 -35.98 -12.08 -2.13
N ALA A 692 -34.87 -12.08 -2.88
CA ALA A 692 -34.20 -10.85 -3.29
C ALA A 692 -35.08 -10.04 -4.28
N THR A 693 -35.03 -8.70 -4.21
CA THR A 693 -35.89 -7.82 -5.03
C THR A 693 -35.67 -7.99 -6.54
N GLU A 694 -36.71 -7.68 -7.33
CA GLU A 694 -36.59 -7.63 -8.80
C GLU A 694 -35.52 -6.60 -9.20
N GLY A 695 -34.40 -7.08 -9.76
CA GLY A 695 -33.21 -6.29 -10.07
C GLY A 695 -31.91 -6.82 -9.42
N SER A 696 -32.02 -7.72 -8.43
CA SER A 696 -30.85 -8.31 -7.74
C SER A 696 -29.99 -9.19 -8.68
N THR A 697 -28.73 -8.82 -8.88
CA THR A 697 -27.79 -9.62 -9.68
C THR A 697 -27.30 -10.85 -8.91
N LEU A 698 -26.98 -11.93 -9.63
CA LEU A 698 -26.40 -13.13 -9.06
C LEU A 698 -24.96 -12.86 -8.60
N SER A 699 -24.66 -13.23 -7.36
CA SER A 699 -23.32 -13.09 -6.78
C SER A 699 -22.53 -14.39 -6.94
N HIS A 700 -21.23 -14.29 -7.23
CA HIS A 700 -20.38 -15.46 -7.40
C HIS A 700 -20.15 -16.18 -6.06
N ALA A 701 -20.60 -17.43 -5.96
CA ALA A 701 -20.49 -18.26 -4.76
C ALA A 701 -19.12 -18.96 -4.68
N CYS A 702 -18.78 -19.80 -5.66
CA CYS A 702 -17.49 -20.50 -5.70
C CYS A 702 -17.13 -20.94 -7.11
N LYS A 703 -15.87 -21.37 -7.29
CA LYS A 703 -15.41 -21.97 -8.54
C LYS A 703 -14.55 -23.20 -8.32
N TYR A 704 -14.56 -24.11 -9.28
CA TYR A 704 -13.79 -25.36 -9.27
C TYR A 704 -12.99 -25.54 -10.56
N LEU A 705 -11.77 -26.04 -10.44
CA LEU A 705 -10.93 -26.47 -11.55
C LEU A 705 -11.14 -27.97 -11.79
N ILE A 706 -11.54 -28.34 -13.00
CA ILE A 706 -11.79 -29.72 -13.39
C ILE A 706 -10.75 -30.14 -14.43
N ASN A 707 -9.90 -31.09 -14.07
CA ASN A 707 -8.95 -31.73 -14.97
C ASN A 707 -9.60 -33.00 -15.55
N CYS A 708 -10.10 -32.90 -16.77
CA CYS A 708 -10.66 -34.02 -17.51
C CYS A 708 -9.54 -34.78 -18.24
N VAL A 709 -9.22 -35.99 -17.79
CA VAL A 709 -8.10 -36.78 -18.34
C VAL A 709 -8.51 -37.62 -19.54
N LYS A 710 -9.79 -38.03 -19.61
CA LYS A 710 -10.30 -38.93 -20.64
C LYS A 710 -11.81 -38.74 -20.82
N VAL A 711 -12.30 -38.83 -22.05
CA VAL A 711 -13.73 -38.87 -22.36
C VAL A 711 -14.00 -40.06 -23.29
N SER A 712 -14.95 -40.90 -22.93
CA SER A 712 -15.34 -42.13 -23.63
C SER A 712 -16.07 -41.84 -24.95
N SER A 713 -16.74 -40.69 -25.07
CA SER A 713 -17.40 -40.24 -26.31
C SER A 713 -17.12 -38.76 -26.60
N PRO A 714 -15.93 -38.44 -27.13
CA PRO A 714 -15.54 -37.06 -27.39
C PRO A 714 -16.47 -36.37 -28.41
N ARG A 715 -16.81 -35.12 -28.16
CA ARG A 715 -17.53 -34.23 -29.08
C ARG A 715 -16.63 -33.07 -29.47
N ASP A 716 -16.52 -32.81 -30.76
CA ASP A 716 -15.81 -31.64 -31.26
C ASP A 716 -16.58 -30.37 -30.91
N ILE A 717 -15.93 -29.52 -30.10
CA ILE A 717 -16.46 -28.21 -29.73
C ILE A 717 -15.71 -27.10 -30.49
N PRO A 718 -16.41 -26.10 -31.06
CA PRO A 718 -15.77 -24.99 -31.73
C PRO A 718 -14.81 -24.23 -30.81
N LYS A 719 -13.53 -24.16 -31.20
CA LYS A 719 -12.52 -23.36 -30.49
C LYS A 719 -12.36 -21.98 -31.12
N ILE A 720 -12.34 -20.96 -30.27
CA ILE A 720 -11.96 -19.59 -30.60
C ILE A 720 -10.43 -19.54 -30.73
N SER A 721 -9.90 -19.09 -31.86
CA SER A 721 -8.46 -18.91 -31.96
C SER A 721 -7.98 -17.84 -30.96
N PRO A 722 -6.85 -18.04 -30.23
CA PRO A 722 -6.39 -17.12 -29.18
C PRO A 722 -6.10 -15.69 -29.65
N ASN A 723 -5.96 -15.48 -30.97
CA ASN A 723 -5.75 -14.16 -31.58
C ASN A 723 -7.03 -13.54 -32.16
N LEU A 724 -8.21 -14.12 -31.92
CA LEU A 724 -9.48 -13.73 -32.51
C LEU A 724 -10.51 -13.17 -31.50
N SER A 725 -10.26 -13.26 -30.19
CA SER A 725 -11.22 -12.81 -29.16
C SER A 725 -11.44 -11.29 -29.08
N ASN A 726 -10.58 -10.47 -29.69
CA ASN A 726 -10.83 -9.03 -29.89
C ASN A 726 -11.28 -8.68 -31.33
N ARG A 727 -11.53 -9.67 -32.21
CA ARG A 727 -11.73 -9.44 -33.66
C ARG A 727 -13.08 -9.94 -34.21
N SER A 728 -14.06 -10.20 -33.35
CA SER A 728 -15.34 -10.80 -33.74
C SER A 728 -16.58 -9.94 -33.42
N LYS A 729 -16.53 -8.63 -33.64
CA LYS A 729 -17.75 -7.82 -33.71
C LYS A 729 -17.78 -6.99 -34.99
N TRP A 730 -17.92 -7.68 -36.12
CA TRP A 730 -18.41 -7.04 -37.34
C TRP A 730 -19.89 -6.75 -37.16
N GLY A 731 -20.31 -5.53 -37.42
CA GLY A 731 -21.68 -5.10 -37.18
C GLY A 731 -21.83 -4.27 -35.91
N PRO A 732 -23.06 -4.10 -35.43
CA PRO A 732 -23.34 -3.28 -34.25
C PRO A 732 -22.78 -3.95 -32.99
N THR A 733 -22.21 -3.14 -32.11
CA THR A 733 -21.93 -3.54 -30.74
C THR A 733 -23.14 -3.23 -29.84
N ALA A 734 -23.11 -3.65 -28.58
CA ALA A 734 -24.17 -3.32 -27.61
C ALA A 734 -24.43 -1.80 -27.53
N HIS A 735 -23.41 -0.97 -27.72
CA HIS A 735 -23.52 0.48 -27.63
C HIS A 735 -24.14 1.14 -28.86
N PHE A 736 -24.34 0.41 -29.96
CA PHE A 736 -24.94 0.96 -31.18
C PHE A 736 -26.41 1.35 -30.94
N GLU A 737 -27.17 0.45 -30.32
CA GLU A 737 -28.59 0.66 -30.00
C GLU A 737 -28.76 1.60 -28.80
N ASP A 738 -27.89 1.50 -27.78
CA ASP A 738 -27.90 2.38 -26.59
C ASP A 738 -27.75 3.88 -26.93
N LEU A 739 -27.07 4.18 -28.04
CA LEU A 739 -26.86 5.54 -28.56
C LEU A 739 -27.92 5.95 -29.58
N GLY A 740 -28.92 5.11 -29.87
CA GLY A 740 -30.03 5.43 -30.77
C GLY A 740 -29.62 5.55 -32.24
N LEU A 741 -28.53 4.89 -32.65
CA LEU A 741 -28.02 4.94 -34.03
C LEU A 741 -28.85 4.03 -34.96
N LYS A 742 -29.02 4.42 -36.22
CA LYS A 742 -29.67 3.57 -37.24
C LYS A 742 -28.91 3.62 -38.55
N LEU A 743 -28.66 2.47 -39.17
CA LEU A 743 -28.08 2.40 -40.52
C LEU A 743 -29.13 2.72 -41.57
N LEU A 744 -28.87 3.73 -42.40
CA LEU A 744 -29.75 4.14 -43.49
C LEU A 744 -29.35 3.45 -44.80
N THR A 745 -28.05 3.33 -45.06
CA THR A 745 -27.50 2.57 -46.19
C THR A 745 -26.51 1.50 -45.70
N HIS A 746 -26.13 0.56 -46.57
CA HIS A 746 -25.06 -0.41 -46.29
C HIS A 746 -25.27 -1.14 -44.95
N LYS A 747 -26.43 -1.79 -44.80
CA LYS A 747 -26.86 -2.45 -43.55
C LYS A 747 -26.06 -3.70 -43.21
N GLU A 748 -25.37 -4.28 -44.19
CA GLU A 748 -24.53 -5.45 -43.99
C GLU A 748 -23.16 -5.04 -43.43
N ALA A 749 -22.76 -5.66 -42.33
CA ALA A 749 -21.46 -5.44 -41.71
C ALA A 749 -20.28 -5.91 -42.57
N LYS A 750 -20.54 -6.76 -43.58
CA LYS A 750 -19.54 -7.29 -44.50
C LYS A 750 -20.02 -7.03 -45.91
N MET A 751 -19.23 -6.31 -46.69
CA MET A 751 -19.62 -5.87 -48.03
C MET A 751 -18.53 -6.20 -49.04
N ARG A 752 -18.94 -6.52 -50.27
CA ARG A 752 -18.03 -6.67 -51.41
C ARG A 752 -18.33 -5.58 -52.43
N ILE A 753 -17.30 -4.84 -52.83
CA ILE A 753 -17.40 -3.75 -53.81
C ILE A 753 -16.50 -4.10 -54.98
N THR A 754 -17.08 -4.21 -56.19
CA THR A 754 -16.34 -4.59 -57.41
C THR A 754 -16.49 -3.57 -58.52
N ASP A 755 -17.54 -2.75 -58.48
CA ASP A 755 -17.99 -2.00 -59.65
C ASP A 755 -17.82 -0.48 -59.50
N THR A 756 -17.45 -0.01 -58.30
CA THR A 756 -17.27 1.42 -58.01
C THR A 756 -16.05 1.66 -57.13
N THR A 757 -15.38 2.79 -57.34
CA THR A 757 -14.24 3.21 -56.50
C THR A 757 -14.69 4.00 -55.27
N LYS A 758 -15.98 4.33 -55.14
CA LYS A 758 -16.52 5.13 -54.03
C LYS A 758 -17.84 4.58 -53.53
N ILE A 759 -18.04 4.64 -52.21
CA ILE A 759 -19.32 4.38 -51.55
C ILE A 759 -19.64 5.48 -50.53
N CYS A 760 -20.93 5.68 -50.26
CA CYS A 760 -21.42 6.57 -49.20
C CYS A 760 -22.25 5.75 -48.20
N ILE A 761 -21.74 5.62 -46.98
CA ILE A 761 -22.44 4.97 -45.86
C ILE A 761 -23.18 6.04 -45.07
N GLU A 762 -24.49 5.89 -44.93
CA GLU A 762 -25.35 6.86 -44.25
C GLU A 762 -25.91 6.27 -42.96
N ILE A 763 -25.77 7.03 -41.87
CA ILE A 763 -26.16 6.61 -40.51
C ILE A 763 -26.96 7.73 -39.87
N TYR A 764 -28.12 7.43 -39.34
CA TYR A 764 -28.85 8.34 -38.46
C TYR A 764 -28.14 8.43 -37.11
N VAL A 765 -27.80 9.64 -36.68
CA VAL A 765 -27.06 9.90 -35.44
C VAL A 765 -27.81 10.97 -34.64
N PRO A 766 -28.31 10.68 -33.42
CA PRO A 766 -28.98 11.68 -32.60
C PRO A 766 -28.10 12.90 -32.31
N GLU A 767 -28.68 14.11 -32.21
CA GLU A 767 -27.93 15.37 -32.06
C GLU A 767 -26.92 15.34 -30.90
N HIS A 768 -27.31 14.70 -29.79
CA HIS A 768 -26.50 14.52 -28.59
C HIS A 768 -25.54 13.32 -28.63
N VAL A 769 -25.13 12.85 -29.81
CA VAL A 769 -24.12 11.81 -29.96
C VAL A 769 -22.92 12.35 -30.73
N TYR A 770 -21.74 12.23 -30.11
CA TYR A 770 -20.47 12.47 -30.77
C TYR A 770 -20.03 11.17 -31.47
N LEU A 771 -19.67 11.28 -32.74
CA LEU A 771 -19.23 10.16 -33.59
C LEU A 771 -17.79 10.38 -34.08
N SER A 772 -17.01 9.32 -34.14
CA SER A 772 -15.68 9.27 -34.74
C SER A 772 -15.49 7.95 -35.50
N TYR A 773 -14.50 7.88 -36.38
CA TYR A 773 -14.21 6.68 -37.16
C TYR A 773 -12.71 6.42 -37.32
N GLN A 774 -12.36 5.18 -37.62
CA GLN A 774 -11.06 4.72 -38.11
C GLN A 774 -11.26 3.94 -39.41
N PHE A 775 -10.39 4.15 -40.39
CA PHE A 775 -10.48 3.47 -41.68
C PHE A 775 -9.13 2.93 -42.13
N ASN A 776 -9.01 1.60 -42.22
CA ASN A 776 -7.74 0.90 -42.44
C ASN A 776 -7.85 -0.07 -43.62
N ARG A 777 -6.73 -0.33 -44.32
CA ARG A 777 -6.58 -1.39 -45.34
C ARG A 777 -5.62 -2.48 -44.85
N GLU A 778 -5.83 -3.74 -45.21
CA GLU A 778 -4.92 -4.84 -44.85
C GLU A 778 -3.52 -4.66 -45.48
N PRO A 779 -2.41 -5.05 -44.82
CA PRO A 779 -2.35 -5.68 -43.51
C PRO A 779 -2.63 -4.73 -42.37
N ASP A 780 -2.28 -3.44 -42.45
CA ASP A 780 -2.76 -2.35 -41.57
C ASP A 780 -2.23 -0.96 -42.02
N GLU A 781 -2.60 -0.58 -43.22
CA GLU A 781 -2.32 0.76 -43.74
C GLU A 781 -3.45 1.72 -43.27
N ASP A 782 -3.10 2.87 -42.69
CA ASP A 782 -4.06 3.92 -42.34
C ASP A 782 -4.58 4.59 -43.62
N TYR A 783 -5.89 4.48 -43.87
CA TYR A 783 -6.56 5.06 -45.03
C TYR A 783 -7.52 6.17 -44.62
N ARG A 784 -7.38 6.73 -43.41
CA ARG A 784 -8.29 7.77 -42.90
C ARG A 784 -8.51 8.93 -43.87
N GLU A 785 -7.49 9.34 -44.63
CA GLU A 785 -7.60 10.42 -45.64
C GLU A 785 -8.55 10.09 -46.82
N TYR A 786 -8.82 8.81 -47.06
CA TYR A 786 -9.74 8.32 -48.09
C TYR A 786 -11.17 8.09 -47.59
N CYS A 787 -11.45 8.40 -46.32
CA CYS A 787 -12.79 8.44 -45.77
C CYS A 787 -13.08 9.87 -45.29
N THR A 788 -14.28 10.39 -45.58
CA THR A 788 -14.72 11.68 -45.05
C THR A 788 -16.08 11.53 -44.40
N MET A 789 -16.25 12.16 -43.24
CA MET A 789 -17.49 12.14 -42.47
C MET A 789 -18.10 13.53 -42.46
N LYS A 790 -19.34 13.64 -42.93
CA LYS A 790 -20.11 14.89 -42.91
C LYS A 790 -21.45 14.66 -42.21
N ARG A 791 -21.85 15.60 -41.36
CA ARG A 791 -23.16 15.59 -40.71
C ARG A 791 -24.09 16.56 -41.45
N GLU A 792 -25.21 16.06 -41.95
CA GLU A 792 -26.24 16.79 -42.69
C GLU A 792 -27.61 16.33 -42.16
N ASP A 793 -28.44 17.25 -41.69
CA ASP A 793 -29.85 17.01 -41.28
C ASP A 793 -30.07 15.81 -40.35
N GLY A 794 -29.25 15.68 -39.29
CA GLY A 794 -29.35 14.58 -38.31
C GLY A 794 -28.76 13.24 -38.78
N ASN A 795 -28.28 13.17 -40.02
CA ASN A 795 -27.60 12.01 -40.58
C ASN A 795 -26.10 12.28 -40.72
N VAL A 796 -25.30 11.22 -40.62
CA VAL A 796 -23.88 11.24 -40.88
C VAL A 796 -23.60 10.42 -42.14
N LYS A 797 -22.97 11.06 -43.12
CA LYS A 797 -22.51 10.47 -44.37
C LYS A 797 -21.00 10.22 -44.30
N LEU A 798 -20.61 8.96 -44.42
CA LEU A 798 -19.24 8.48 -44.50
C LEU A 798 -18.93 8.15 -45.97
N ASN A 799 -18.24 9.05 -46.65
CA ASN A 799 -17.81 8.85 -48.04
C ASN A 799 -16.46 8.15 -48.04
N VAL A 800 -16.41 6.93 -48.55
CA VAL A 800 -15.21 6.08 -48.62
C VAL A 800 -14.76 5.98 -50.07
N ASN A 801 -13.47 6.23 -50.32
CA ASN A 801 -12.82 6.13 -51.63
C ASN A 801 -11.78 4.99 -51.62
N PHE A 802 -11.88 4.06 -52.56
CA PHE A 802 -11.00 2.91 -52.69
C PHE A 802 -10.01 3.11 -53.83
N VAL A 803 -8.72 3.03 -53.50
CA VAL A 803 -7.62 3.25 -54.45
C VAL A 803 -6.97 1.93 -54.88
N LYS A 804 -7.04 0.86 -54.06
CA LYS A 804 -6.36 -0.42 -54.30
C LYS A 804 -7.25 -1.60 -53.91
N SER A 805 -7.21 -2.70 -54.68
CA SER A 805 -7.87 -3.95 -54.30
C SER A 805 -7.38 -4.44 -52.93
N GLY A 806 -8.29 -4.98 -52.12
CA GLY A 806 -7.97 -5.52 -50.81
C GLY A 806 -9.16 -5.51 -49.85
N ASN A 807 -8.92 -6.02 -48.65
CA ASN A 807 -9.89 -5.85 -47.57
C ASN A 807 -9.68 -4.46 -46.93
N TYR A 808 -10.73 -3.91 -46.35
CA TYR A 808 -10.74 -2.67 -45.60
C TYR A 808 -11.59 -2.83 -44.33
N MET A 809 -11.24 -2.09 -43.28
CA MET A 809 -11.99 -2.03 -42.02
C MET A 809 -12.37 -0.59 -41.69
N LEU A 810 -13.66 -0.32 -41.59
CA LEU A 810 -14.19 0.96 -41.10
C LEU A 810 -14.81 0.74 -39.72
N SER A 811 -14.17 1.28 -38.69
CA SER A 811 -14.61 1.18 -37.29
C SER A 811 -15.22 2.50 -36.83
N LEU A 812 -16.40 2.46 -36.23
CA LEU A 812 -17.11 3.62 -35.71
C LEU A 812 -17.04 3.62 -34.18
N TYR A 813 -16.88 4.81 -33.62
CA TYR A 813 -16.81 5.06 -32.18
C TYR A 813 -17.77 6.18 -31.82
N GLY A 814 -18.47 6.06 -30.69
CA GLY A 814 -19.44 7.09 -30.32
C GLY A 814 -19.77 7.13 -28.84
N ARG A 815 -20.23 8.30 -28.38
CA ARG A 815 -20.67 8.55 -27.00
C ARG A 815 -21.74 9.64 -26.95
N ARG A 816 -22.45 9.75 -25.83
CA ARG A 816 -23.38 10.87 -25.59
C ARG A 816 -22.60 12.17 -25.32
N SER A 817 -23.00 13.23 -26.02
CA SER A 817 -22.48 14.59 -25.81
C SER A 817 -22.86 15.06 -24.40
N GLY A 818 -21.85 15.36 -23.57
CA GLY A 818 -22.04 15.79 -22.18
C GLY A 818 -21.76 14.73 -21.10
N SER A 819 -21.30 13.52 -21.45
CA SER A 819 -20.84 12.53 -20.46
C SER A 819 -19.51 12.94 -19.81
N ASP A 820 -19.39 12.74 -18.49
CA ASP A 820 -18.12 12.89 -17.74
C ASP A 820 -17.08 11.83 -18.17
N ASP A 821 -17.53 10.72 -18.73
CA ASP A 821 -16.66 9.72 -19.35
C ASP A 821 -16.15 10.20 -20.71
N LYS A 822 -14.81 10.32 -20.84
CA LYS A 822 -14.09 10.67 -22.07
C LYS A 822 -13.83 9.45 -22.97
N SER A 823 -14.24 8.24 -22.56
CA SER A 823 -14.09 7.04 -23.37
C SER A 823 -14.90 7.13 -24.68
N LEU A 824 -14.32 6.60 -25.76
CA LEU A 824 -14.97 6.48 -27.07
C LEU A 824 -15.14 5.00 -27.36
N PRO A 825 -16.20 4.36 -26.85
CA PRO A 825 -16.41 2.95 -27.07
C PRO A 825 -16.64 2.67 -28.56
N ASN A 826 -16.19 1.50 -29.01
CA ASN A 826 -16.47 1.01 -30.35
C ASN A 826 -17.97 0.70 -30.45
N ILE A 827 -18.62 1.23 -31.49
CA ILE A 827 -20.07 1.12 -31.66
C ILE A 827 -20.43 0.24 -32.86
N TYR A 828 -19.62 0.23 -33.93
CA TYR A 828 -19.90 -0.55 -35.13
C TYR A 828 -18.63 -0.82 -35.93
N ASN A 829 -18.47 -2.00 -36.54
CA ASN A 829 -17.36 -2.28 -37.47
C ASN A 829 -17.82 -2.85 -38.81
N TYR A 830 -17.34 -2.28 -39.90
CA TYR A 830 -17.53 -2.77 -41.27
C TYR A 830 -16.28 -3.47 -41.80
N LEU A 831 -16.46 -4.61 -42.45
CA LEU A 831 -15.48 -5.25 -43.33
C LEU A 831 -15.86 -5.01 -44.78
N ILE A 832 -15.01 -4.34 -45.55
CA ILE A 832 -15.27 -4.02 -46.95
C ILE A 832 -14.22 -4.70 -47.82
N GLN A 833 -14.62 -5.57 -48.72
CA GLN A 833 -13.73 -6.25 -49.66
C GLN A 833 -13.85 -5.57 -51.03
N TYR A 834 -12.81 -4.84 -51.44
CA TYR A 834 -12.81 -4.12 -52.70
C TYR A 834 -11.94 -4.82 -53.75
N THR A 835 -12.45 -4.96 -54.97
CA THR A 835 -11.71 -5.47 -56.14
C THR A 835 -11.74 -4.42 -57.24
N HIS A 836 -10.56 -4.02 -57.74
CA HIS A 836 -10.42 -2.98 -58.75
C HIS A 836 -10.97 -3.44 -60.12
N PRO A 837 -11.68 -2.57 -60.88
CA PRO A 837 -12.35 -2.96 -62.14
C PRO A 837 -11.43 -3.34 -63.31
N SER A 838 -10.18 -2.84 -63.35
CA SER A 838 -9.19 -3.18 -64.37
C SER A 838 -8.19 -4.20 -63.83
N GLY A 839 -8.30 -5.46 -64.27
CA GLY A 839 -7.50 -6.58 -63.77
C GLY A 839 -6.03 -6.54 -64.20
N ASP A 840 -5.11 -6.68 -63.25
CA ASP A 840 -3.70 -6.95 -63.49
C ASP A 840 -3.48 -8.46 -63.70
N THR A 841 -3.12 -8.82 -64.93
CA THR A 841 -2.58 -10.13 -65.32
C THR A 841 -1.05 -10.11 -65.21
N ASN A 842 -0.46 -10.82 -64.25
CA ASN A 842 0.77 -11.62 -64.42
C ASN A 842 1.23 -12.34 -63.12
N GLY A 843 1.14 -13.68 -63.13
CA GLY A 843 2.24 -14.55 -62.70
C GLY A 843 2.30 -15.07 -61.25
N SER A 844 1.84 -16.32 -61.10
CA SER A 844 2.08 -17.30 -60.02
C SER A 844 1.06 -17.33 -58.86
N VAL A 845 0.44 -18.50 -58.70
CA VAL A 845 -0.47 -18.84 -57.60
C VAL A 845 0.35 -19.23 -56.36
N PRO A 846 0.13 -18.61 -55.19
CA PRO A 846 0.41 -19.24 -53.91
C PRO A 846 -0.89 -19.48 -53.12
N SER A 847 -0.90 -20.65 -52.49
CA SER A 847 -1.89 -21.22 -51.59
C SER A 847 -2.53 -20.26 -50.58
N LYS A 848 -3.85 -20.42 -50.37
CA LYS A 848 -4.71 -19.97 -49.24
C LYS A 848 -3.99 -19.10 -48.19
N SER A 849 -3.80 -17.82 -48.50
CA SER A 849 -3.33 -16.78 -47.59
C SER A 849 -4.51 -16.20 -46.81
N SER A 850 -4.45 -16.29 -45.47
CA SER A 850 -5.49 -15.79 -44.56
C SER A 850 -5.46 -14.27 -44.45
N SER A 851 -6.59 -13.61 -44.76
CA SER A 851 -6.83 -12.17 -44.58
C SER A 851 -6.40 -11.66 -43.19
N ILE A 852 -5.66 -10.55 -43.17
CA ILE A 852 -4.92 -9.96 -42.05
C ILE A 852 -5.75 -8.93 -41.23
N PHE A 853 -7.03 -8.63 -41.51
CA PHE A 853 -7.97 -7.96 -40.58
C PHE A 853 -8.35 -8.85 -39.41
N LYS A 854 -7.88 -10.09 -39.45
CA LYS A 854 -7.67 -10.93 -38.28
C LYS A 854 -6.40 -10.55 -37.50
N LYS A 855 -5.78 -9.38 -37.71
CA LYS A 855 -4.59 -8.72 -37.11
C LYS A 855 -4.80 -7.19 -37.19
N SER A 856 -4.32 -6.47 -36.17
CA SER A 856 -4.51 -5.01 -35.98
C SER A 856 -3.16 -4.42 -35.60
N ILE A 857 -2.73 -3.42 -36.36
CA ILE A 857 -1.69 -2.43 -36.07
C ILE A 857 -2.45 -1.16 -35.73
N PHE A 858 -2.25 -0.70 -34.51
CA PHE A 858 -2.00 0.71 -34.23
C PHE A 858 -1.21 0.77 -32.92
N SER A 859 0.12 0.80 -33.07
CA SER A 859 1.03 1.31 -32.06
C SER A 859 1.22 2.81 -32.30
N LYS A 860 0.51 3.60 -31.47
CA LYS A 860 0.83 4.92 -30.90
C LYS A 860 1.64 5.95 -31.71
N LYS A 861 1.12 7.20 -31.74
CA LYS A 861 1.86 8.40 -31.26
C LYS A 861 0.94 9.60 -30.97
N SER A 862 1.14 10.17 -29.77
CA SER A 862 0.94 11.55 -29.23
C SER A 862 0.06 12.54 -30.01
N SER A 863 -0.80 13.39 -29.44
CA SER A 863 -0.72 14.25 -28.22
C SER A 863 -2.16 14.75 -27.94
N GLY A 864 -2.64 14.89 -26.71
CA GLY A 864 -2.35 16.01 -25.81
C GLY A 864 -3.64 16.71 -25.33
N SER A 865 -4.28 16.18 -24.29
CA SER A 865 -4.94 16.96 -23.23
C SER A 865 -5.16 16.05 -22.01
N PHE A 866 -4.05 15.73 -21.35
CA PHE A 866 -4.05 15.20 -20.00
C PHE A 866 -4.59 16.30 -19.08
N ASP A 867 -5.89 16.25 -18.79
CA ASP A 867 -6.40 16.85 -17.56
C ASP A 867 -5.85 16.03 -16.39
N LYS A 868 -4.86 16.66 -15.75
CA LYS A 868 -4.31 16.45 -14.42
C LYS A 868 -5.15 15.52 -13.52
N TYR A 869 -4.98 14.21 -13.68
CA TYR A 869 -4.75 13.35 -12.54
C TYR A 869 -3.25 13.15 -12.46
N SER A 870 -2.59 14.22 -12.00
CA SER A 870 -1.36 14.03 -11.25
C SER A 870 -1.69 12.97 -10.20
N ASP A 871 -0.95 11.87 -10.26
CA ASP A 871 -0.06 11.45 -9.20
C ASP A 871 0.27 12.64 -8.26
N LYS A 872 -0.73 13.08 -7.49
CA LYS A 872 -0.51 13.65 -6.17
C LYS A 872 -0.12 12.43 -5.36
N GLY A 873 1.17 12.10 -5.47
CA GLY A 873 1.86 11.51 -4.36
C GLY A 873 1.64 12.44 -3.17
N SER A 874 0.60 12.16 -2.39
CA SER A 874 0.59 12.39 -0.96
C SER A 874 1.53 11.34 -0.37
N ASP A 875 2.83 11.52 -0.65
CA ASP A 875 3.95 10.87 0.04
C ASP A 875 5.30 11.50 -0.35
N LYS A 876 5.29 12.75 -0.84
CA LYS A 876 6.52 13.54 -1.00
C LYS A 876 6.87 14.37 0.25
N GLY A 877 6.27 14.04 1.40
CA GLY A 877 6.57 14.67 2.69
C GLY A 877 7.65 13.97 3.50
N SER A 878 7.67 12.64 3.58
CA SER A 878 8.34 11.99 4.73
C SER A 878 9.35 10.87 4.42
N ASP A 879 9.52 10.41 3.17
CA ASP A 879 10.52 9.38 2.82
C ASP A 879 11.83 9.96 2.24
N LYS A 880 12.16 11.19 2.65
CA LYS A 880 13.52 11.74 2.52
C LYS A 880 14.10 12.00 3.91
N SER A 881 14.24 10.94 4.69
CA SER A 881 15.07 10.90 5.90
C SER A 881 16.14 9.86 5.70
#